data_AF-B8C4I8-F1
#
_entry.id   AF-B8C4I8-F1
#
_cell.length_a   1.000
_cell.length_b   1.000
_cell.length_c   1.000
_cell.angle_alpha   90.00
_cell.angle_beta   90.00
_cell.angle_gamma   90.00
#
_symmetry.space_group_name_H-M   'P 1'
#
loop_
_entity.id
_entity.type
_entity.pdbx_description
1 polymer ?
#
loop_
_entity_poly.entity_id
_entity_poly.type
_entity_poly.pdbx_seq_one_letter_code
_entity_poly.pdbx_strand_id
1 'polypeptide(L)'
;MQLLNLALLIAVHPCVNALLEIDRAGTVAEKEFIDADLQRDNAEAEAIFAPGLGSANIAAEVEAELGLAAGSTQVDSRSGNVASILLSEPILPGTGVGNRFLWGGRTDGDGVSSSSSPHGDAILQSHEHWEETAIEAVKSWIGQHADELNVDVSEMFAPGTTRVAVHGDGDLIQLHIPHFFKGLEVVGSRAHATIKGGNLVAVGFEEWATIPSDFNVTPNLRRTKAYKTLANYVGRPMIRGETTCKAELQILTLSSQMTTYGNGYSHVLAWKVCPTFEGQNQEMMEGYVDANIGKVYSFKDTVDYFQAKGGVYPNSNDGVGEDGVEQAGWPMPFMEVGNEITDTGGNYFESGSQTASFTGPFLEIQDGCDGFRVGSLTRTSGVDFGTSGGTDCSTPNVKGNTHSSRGGWYEVNKIAEIARSHLPSNKWLTKKLVAEVNINASCNAYWNGAIHFYRSSKNCGNTGEIQAIWAHEWGHGLDRNDNTGSIAGPSGEGIAGAYCVERTPNLSVHHMTDTDIYAALHLNDSCIGRNFLIGRTCGGFGDPCNECSGGEPNVPSWKLSSMLSALACAAVSHTSLTYPINPVVRDVDYVKRRSRKPHGLSFAKNNCNGMVHCLGGVYSEAIWSLYKRTLRDEYGYDENTALEVTTRLTYIAAGNVQRWFTEKDGGCESGSGYMQYLIADDDDGDLNNGTPHMKAIYKAFSDQEIACDSPSVKDSGCVGTPDTAPAVTVTRGNTEATLSWNAVSGASNYQVFRTEGVHQCSQGKVLLTTTTDRSFTDKGLQNGREYYYIVIAKGPNESCFGPASECMDVIPTLQLDPTTSPTQLPSSTPSTSIPPSVSLTPTNYPISDPCGDGVCEASIGEDQHTCDLDCIVQEFETSVNYDKNTKSLMMTVNVAEDMTFVSLDIIGKKSGGSLVEIYTRLGDYDNNEENPNAWELIFEDTVDLTQEQATTIGEFSVFTPAGSDRAFHVYAKNGLMYEQGNAAVKSNGTLSLKKGVSLKDRFKQVKDTGIMSGSISFYTMNAQTGPTPPTPTGTPPPPPPPPPTTPTVVTPSPSKQPTKQPVVTPSPSKQPSKQPVASPPGETEVQFDTGADFSKNSEGHIFTLLAERDVTITSFDIIGKKDGGSDVLIYYRAGSYKGYEEDSEGWTLLFDKKIDLLKEEPLNVGDLLENVSIAKDSEASFYIFSKKGLFWEETNDEGDFWKSDGSIKIYTGVAMNKNMWEFDKGYGVWAGVIRYTAWGN
;
A
#
# COMPACT_ATOMS: atom_id res chain seq x y z
N MET A 1 -40.16 49.07 -17.64
CA MET A 1 -39.21 49.50 -16.58
C MET A 1 -38.94 48.30 -15.69
N GLN A 2 -37.70 48.16 -15.20
CA GLN A 2 -37.26 47.13 -14.24
C GLN A 2 -37.38 45.67 -14.69
N LEU A 3 -36.43 45.26 -15.54
CA LEU A 3 -35.83 43.92 -15.53
C LEU A 3 -34.39 44.09 -15.06
N LEU A 4 -34.18 44.04 -13.75
CA LEU A 4 -32.88 44.01 -13.06
C LEU A 4 -33.12 43.30 -11.72
N ASN A 5 -32.21 42.39 -11.34
CA ASN A 5 -32.25 41.45 -10.18
C ASN A 5 -32.74 40.02 -10.48
N LEU A 6 -32.10 39.35 -11.45
CA LEU A 6 -32.14 37.88 -11.59
C LEU A 6 -30.74 37.32 -11.91
N ALA A 7 -29.72 37.76 -11.17
CA ALA A 7 -28.30 37.45 -11.43
C ALA A 7 -27.46 37.31 -10.15
N LEU A 8 -28.05 36.83 -9.05
CA LEU A 8 -27.33 36.64 -7.78
C LEU A 8 -27.81 35.38 -7.04
N LEU A 9 -27.70 34.21 -7.69
CA LEU A 9 -28.06 32.92 -7.09
C LEU A 9 -27.44 31.70 -7.82
N ILE A 10 -26.20 31.82 -8.30
CA ILE A 10 -25.36 30.67 -8.75
C ILE A 10 -23.92 30.84 -8.24
N ALA A 11 -23.75 30.61 -6.94
CA ALA A 11 -22.52 30.33 -6.18
C ALA A 11 -23.02 30.00 -4.76
N VAL A 12 -22.61 28.94 -4.06
CA VAL A 12 -21.47 28.02 -4.24
C VAL A 12 -21.98 26.58 -4.08
N HIS A 13 -21.60 25.67 -4.97
CA HIS A 13 -21.50 24.25 -4.66
C HIS A 13 -20.02 23.90 -4.83
N PRO A 14 -19.31 23.49 -3.77
CA PRO A 14 -17.97 22.94 -3.93
C PRO A 14 -18.11 21.57 -4.59
N CYS A 15 -17.95 21.51 -5.92
CA CYS A 15 -17.47 20.29 -6.56
C CYS A 15 -15.98 20.14 -6.20
N VAL A 16 -15.72 19.75 -4.95
CA VAL A 16 -14.42 19.23 -4.54
C VAL A 16 -14.49 17.72 -4.69
N ASN A 17 -14.36 17.24 -5.92
CA ASN A 17 -13.78 15.93 -6.13
C ASN A 17 -12.30 16.10 -5.77
N ALA A 18 -11.95 15.81 -4.52
CA ALA A 18 -10.57 15.81 -4.11
C ALA A 18 -9.82 14.77 -4.96
N LEU A 19 -8.83 15.25 -5.73
CA LEU A 19 -7.58 14.50 -5.86
C LEU A 19 -7.14 14.19 -4.42
N LEU A 20 -6.60 12.99 -4.15
CA LEU A 20 -5.93 12.80 -2.86
C LEU A 20 -4.80 13.82 -2.81
N GLU A 21 -4.91 14.84 -1.93
CA GLU A 21 -3.75 15.59 -1.50
C GLU A 21 -2.87 14.60 -0.75
N ILE A 22 -1.85 14.09 -1.44
CA ILE A 22 -0.88 13.18 -0.86
C ILE A 22 -0.08 14.00 0.15
N ASP A 23 -0.18 13.65 1.42
CA ASP A 23 0.82 14.05 2.40
C ASP A 23 2.10 13.27 2.13
N ARG A 24 3.19 14.02 2.07
CA ARG A 24 4.44 13.59 1.46
C ARG A 24 5.50 13.26 2.51
N ALA A 25 5.20 13.47 3.80
CA ALA A 25 6.10 13.24 4.92
C ALA A 25 6.79 11.86 4.85
N GLY A 26 8.12 11.83 5.04
CA GLY A 26 8.93 10.61 4.95
C GLY A 26 9.31 10.19 3.53
N THR A 27 8.64 10.70 2.49
CA THR A 27 9.01 10.42 1.08
C THR A 27 9.92 11.48 0.50
N VAL A 28 10.37 11.32 -0.75
CA VAL A 28 11.16 12.35 -1.45
C VAL A 28 10.35 13.63 -1.66
N ALA A 29 9.04 13.49 -1.87
CA ALA A 29 8.15 14.61 -2.11
C ALA A 29 7.89 15.45 -0.84
N GLU A 30 8.31 15.02 0.37
CA GLU A 30 8.26 15.86 1.59
C GLU A 30 9.04 17.18 1.43
N LYS A 31 9.99 17.21 0.48
CA LYS A 31 10.84 18.37 0.18
C LYS A 31 10.25 19.24 -0.93
N GLU A 32 8.98 19.04 -1.30
CA GLU A 32 8.29 19.89 -2.26
C GLU A 32 8.39 21.37 -1.89
N PHE A 33 8.62 22.18 -2.92
CA PHE A 33 8.82 23.60 -2.80
C PHE A 33 8.53 24.29 -4.13
N ILE A 34 7.85 25.42 -4.05
CA ILE A 34 7.74 26.38 -5.14
C ILE A 34 8.06 27.74 -4.53
N ASP A 35 9.11 28.38 -5.02
CA ASP A 35 9.52 29.71 -4.59
C ASP A 35 8.39 30.72 -4.75
N ALA A 36 8.22 31.64 -3.79
CA ALA A 36 7.16 32.62 -3.81
C ALA A 36 7.17 33.49 -5.09
N ASP A 37 8.36 33.74 -5.67
CA ASP A 37 8.50 34.48 -6.93
C ASP A 37 7.96 33.68 -8.15
N LEU A 38 7.73 32.36 -8.02
CA LEU A 38 7.02 31.52 -9.00
C LEU A 38 5.54 31.31 -8.67
N GLN A 39 5.07 31.69 -7.48
CA GLN A 39 3.69 31.45 -7.07
C GLN A 39 2.73 32.48 -7.67
N ARG A 40 1.60 32.00 -8.18
CA ARG A 40 0.58 32.77 -8.90
C ARG A 40 -0.53 33.18 -7.95
N ASP A 41 -0.29 34.22 -7.16
CA ASP A 41 -1.17 34.58 -6.05
C ASP A 41 -2.48 35.23 -6.53
N ASN A 42 -3.60 34.51 -6.39
CA ASN A 42 -4.93 34.97 -6.85
C ASN A 42 -5.44 36.22 -6.10
N ALA A 43 -4.87 36.54 -4.93
CA ALA A 43 -5.30 37.66 -4.10
C ALA A 43 -5.01 39.05 -4.71
N GLU A 44 -4.07 39.17 -5.65
CA GLU A 44 -3.72 40.45 -6.30
C GLU A 44 -4.43 40.67 -7.66
N ALA A 45 -5.21 39.71 -8.16
CA ALA A 45 -5.74 39.72 -9.53
C ALA A 45 -6.57 40.98 -9.88
N GLU A 46 -7.35 41.53 -8.94
CA GLU A 46 -8.13 42.77 -9.17
C GLU A 46 -7.26 44.03 -9.28
N ALA A 47 -6.02 44.02 -8.75
CA ALA A 47 -5.09 45.15 -8.83
C ALA A 47 -4.22 45.12 -10.10
N ILE A 48 -3.90 43.92 -10.60
CA ILE A 48 -3.01 43.72 -11.77
C ILE A 48 -3.57 44.35 -13.06
N PHE A 49 -4.89 44.32 -13.22
CA PHE A 49 -5.60 44.90 -14.39
C PHE A 49 -6.22 46.28 -14.11
N ALA A 50 -5.90 46.92 -12.98
CA ALA A 50 -6.51 48.19 -12.61
C ALA A 50 -6.04 49.37 -13.50
N PRO A 51 -6.94 50.29 -13.91
CA PRO A 51 -6.62 51.41 -14.81
C PRO A 51 -5.82 52.56 -14.16
N GLY A 52 -5.07 52.29 -13.08
CA GLY A 52 -4.57 53.31 -12.14
C GLY A 52 -3.14 53.82 -12.33
N LEU A 53 -2.32 53.20 -13.20
CA LEU A 53 -0.85 53.44 -13.26
C LEU A 53 -0.29 53.62 -14.69
N GLY A 54 -1.08 54.14 -15.63
CA GLY A 54 -0.65 54.45 -17.01
C GLY A 54 -1.17 53.50 -18.09
N SER A 55 -1.79 52.39 -17.70
CA SER A 55 -2.42 51.39 -18.59
C SER A 55 -3.51 51.93 -19.52
N ALA A 56 -4.18 53.03 -19.14
CA ALA A 56 -5.30 53.59 -19.88
C ALA A 56 -4.96 54.13 -21.28
N ASN A 57 -3.70 54.49 -21.56
CA ASN A 57 -3.29 54.92 -22.90
C ASN A 57 -3.07 53.71 -23.83
N ILE A 58 -2.33 52.68 -23.38
CA ILE A 58 -1.99 51.50 -24.18
C ILE A 58 -3.26 50.76 -24.63
N ALA A 59 -4.22 50.55 -23.72
CA ALA A 59 -5.48 49.91 -24.06
C ALA A 59 -6.25 50.69 -25.15
N ALA A 60 -6.32 52.03 -25.01
CA ALA A 60 -7.03 52.89 -25.94
C ALA A 60 -6.31 53.07 -27.30
N GLU A 61 -4.98 53.01 -27.31
CA GLU A 61 -4.15 53.03 -28.53
C GLU A 61 -4.38 51.73 -29.32
N VAL A 62 -4.24 50.56 -28.68
CA VAL A 62 -4.50 49.25 -29.31
C VAL A 62 -5.96 49.11 -29.77
N GLU A 63 -6.93 49.57 -28.97
CA GLU A 63 -8.34 49.58 -29.38
C GLU A 63 -8.60 50.50 -30.59
N ALA A 64 -7.90 51.64 -30.69
CA ALA A 64 -8.04 52.56 -31.81
C ALA A 64 -7.38 52.05 -33.09
N GLU A 65 -6.21 51.40 -32.99
CA GLU A 65 -5.46 50.85 -34.12
C GLU A 65 -6.12 49.58 -34.68
N LEU A 66 -6.62 48.70 -33.81
CA LEU A 66 -7.36 47.49 -34.18
C LEU A 66 -8.87 47.73 -34.44
N GLY A 67 -9.37 48.95 -34.26
CA GLY A 67 -10.76 49.33 -34.55
C GLY A 67 -11.81 48.71 -33.61
N LEU A 68 -11.44 48.43 -32.36
CA LEU A 68 -12.23 47.70 -31.38
C LEU A 68 -13.17 48.59 -30.57
N ALA A 69 -14.07 47.96 -29.81
CA ALA A 69 -14.91 48.67 -28.85
C ALA A 69 -14.13 49.03 -27.59
N ALA A 70 -14.47 50.16 -26.96
CA ALA A 70 -13.81 50.59 -25.72
C ALA A 70 -14.03 49.58 -24.58
N GLY A 71 -12.94 49.08 -23.99
CA GLY A 71 -12.94 48.01 -23.00
C GLY A 71 -12.84 46.59 -23.58
N SER A 72 -12.51 46.43 -24.85
CA SER A 72 -12.13 45.14 -25.47
C SER A 72 -10.74 44.67 -25.06
N THR A 73 -9.83 45.59 -24.70
CA THR A 73 -8.43 45.29 -24.38
C THR A 73 -8.14 45.40 -22.89
N GLN A 74 -7.51 44.37 -22.32
CA GLN A 74 -6.93 44.38 -20.98
C GLN A 74 -5.41 44.41 -21.08
N VAL A 75 -4.78 45.17 -20.19
CA VAL A 75 -3.33 45.35 -20.13
C VAL A 75 -2.86 44.87 -18.77
N ASP A 76 -1.86 43.98 -18.75
CA ASP A 76 -1.23 43.53 -17.52
C ASP A 76 -0.24 44.61 -17.08
N SER A 77 -0.48 45.19 -15.91
CA SER A 77 0.37 46.26 -15.41
C SER A 77 1.79 45.78 -15.03
N ARG A 78 1.98 44.49 -14.70
CA ARG A 78 3.27 43.92 -14.30
C ARG A 78 4.23 43.80 -15.47
N SER A 79 3.79 43.26 -16.62
CA SER A 79 4.57 43.29 -17.87
C SER A 79 4.53 44.66 -18.56
N GLY A 80 3.45 45.42 -18.34
CA GLY A 80 3.15 46.66 -19.04
C GLY A 80 2.52 46.46 -20.42
N ASN A 81 2.32 45.21 -20.85
CA ASN A 81 1.89 44.80 -22.18
C ASN A 81 0.42 44.33 -22.21
N VAL A 82 -0.13 44.17 -23.41
CA VAL A 82 -1.48 43.64 -23.62
C VAL A 82 -1.60 42.24 -23.01
N ALA A 83 -2.59 42.03 -22.14
CA ALA A 83 -2.85 40.75 -21.50
C ALA A 83 -3.96 39.95 -22.19
N SER A 84 -5.02 40.63 -22.65
CA SER A 84 -6.07 40.01 -23.46
C SER A 84 -6.79 41.02 -24.34
N ILE A 85 -7.30 40.55 -25.48
CA ILE A 85 -8.16 41.29 -26.39
C ILE A 85 -9.37 40.43 -26.74
N LEU A 86 -10.57 40.99 -26.56
CA LEU A 86 -11.83 40.43 -27.04
C LEU A 86 -12.12 40.94 -28.46
N LEU A 87 -12.26 39.99 -29.38
CA LEU A 87 -12.30 40.21 -30.81
C LEU A 87 -13.60 39.67 -31.44
N SER A 88 -13.83 40.04 -32.70
CA SER A 88 -14.84 39.40 -33.56
C SER A 88 -14.33 39.24 -35.00
N GLU A 89 -13.02 39.04 -35.15
CA GLU A 89 -12.32 39.15 -36.43
C GLU A 89 -12.46 37.86 -37.25
N PRO A 90 -12.99 37.88 -38.48
CA PRO A 90 -13.17 36.68 -39.29
C PRO A 90 -11.84 36.13 -39.83
N ILE A 91 -11.38 35.00 -39.28
CA ILE A 91 -10.25 34.23 -39.81
C ILE A 91 -10.66 33.43 -41.05
N LEU A 92 -11.89 32.89 -41.07
CA LEU A 92 -12.51 32.31 -42.26
C LEU A 92 -13.36 33.36 -43.01
N PRO A 93 -13.46 33.29 -44.35
CA PRO A 93 -14.24 34.26 -45.14
C PRO A 93 -15.67 34.45 -44.63
N GLY A 94 -15.99 35.67 -44.16
CA GLY A 94 -17.29 35.97 -43.53
C GLY A 94 -17.42 37.44 -43.13
N THR A 95 -18.49 37.77 -42.41
CA THR A 95 -18.78 39.15 -41.93
C THR A 95 -18.51 39.34 -40.43
N GLY A 96 -17.79 38.42 -39.79
CA GLY A 96 -17.57 38.41 -38.34
C GLY A 96 -18.83 38.02 -37.57
N VAL A 97 -19.62 38.99 -37.11
CA VAL A 97 -20.79 38.72 -36.25
C VAL A 97 -21.85 37.92 -37.01
N GLY A 98 -22.15 36.71 -36.52
CA GLY A 98 -23.08 35.77 -37.16
C GLY A 98 -22.46 34.84 -38.21
N ASN A 99 -21.12 34.80 -38.31
CA ASN A 99 -20.40 33.82 -39.11
C ASN A 99 -20.76 32.38 -38.68
N ARG A 100 -20.88 31.48 -39.67
CA ARG A 100 -21.22 30.06 -39.50
C ARG A 100 -20.37 29.14 -40.41
N PHE A 101 -19.28 29.65 -40.97
CA PHE A 101 -18.36 28.80 -41.73
C PHE A 101 -17.64 27.84 -40.77
N LEU A 102 -17.95 26.56 -40.87
CA LEU A 102 -17.23 25.48 -40.20
C LEU A 102 -16.02 25.08 -41.04
N TRP A 103 -14.89 24.81 -40.38
CA TRP A 103 -13.65 24.36 -41.03
C TRP A 103 -13.85 23.04 -41.80
N GLY A 104 -14.81 22.19 -41.38
CA GLY A 104 -15.26 21.01 -42.13
C GLY A 104 -16.09 21.28 -43.41
N GLY A 105 -16.21 22.53 -43.88
CA GLY A 105 -16.84 22.86 -45.17
C GLY A 105 -18.37 22.77 -45.22
N ARG A 106 -19.05 22.60 -44.08
CA ARG A 106 -20.52 22.64 -44.00
C ARG A 106 -21.03 24.08 -43.88
N THR A 107 -21.99 24.42 -44.74
CA THR A 107 -22.91 25.54 -44.54
C THR A 107 -24.30 24.97 -44.22
N ASP A 108 -24.99 25.56 -43.24
CA ASP A 108 -26.32 25.12 -42.85
C ASP A 108 -27.40 25.68 -43.80
N GLY A 109 -28.24 24.79 -44.35
CA GLY A 109 -29.63 25.08 -44.74
C GLY A 109 -29.87 25.80 -46.08
N ASP A 110 -29.15 26.88 -46.36
CA ASP A 110 -29.57 27.88 -47.35
C ASP A 110 -28.78 27.75 -48.66
N GLY A 111 -29.24 26.85 -49.55
CA GLY A 111 -28.50 26.39 -50.73
C GLY A 111 -28.18 27.45 -51.80
N VAL A 112 -27.08 28.18 -51.62
CA VAL A 112 -26.40 28.96 -52.66
C VAL A 112 -24.89 28.72 -52.57
N SER A 113 -24.33 27.96 -53.52
CA SER A 113 -22.88 27.91 -53.73
C SER A 113 -22.43 29.10 -54.57
N SER A 114 -21.66 30.02 -53.97
CA SER A 114 -20.92 31.04 -54.73
C SER A 114 -19.54 30.50 -55.11
N SER A 115 -19.46 29.86 -56.27
CA SER A 115 -18.22 29.30 -56.82
C SER A 115 -17.25 30.39 -57.32
N SER A 116 -16.37 30.90 -56.45
CA SER A 116 -15.13 31.60 -56.87
C SER A 116 -14.15 31.90 -55.71
N SER A 117 -13.30 30.93 -55.35
CA SER A 117 -11.98 31.20 -54.76
C SER A 117 -11.03 30.03 -55.05
N PRO A 118 -9.71 30.22 -55.26
CA PRO A 118 -8.95 29.39 -56.21
C PRO A 118 -8.09 28.27 -55.58
N HIS A 119 -8.62 27.47 -54.66
CA HIS A 119 -8.04 26.16 -54.31
C HIS A 119 -9.14 25.10 -54.29
N GLY A 120 -8.98 24.10 -55.16
CA GLY A 120 -10.06 23.18 -55.55
C GLY A 120 -10.09 21.85 -54.79
N ASP A 121 -11.17 21.12 -55.09
CA ASP A 121 -11.50 19.74 -54.72
C ASP A 121 -11.83 19.46 -53.23
N ALA A 122 -12.76 18.52 -53.07
CA ALA A 122 -13.34 18.16 -51.79
C ALA A 122 -12.37 17.35 -50.94
N ILE A 123 -11.99 17.90 -49.79
CA ILE A 123 -11.18 17.21 -48.78
C ILE A 123 -12.01 17.15 -47.49
N LEU A 124 -12.26 15.93 -46.99
CA LEU A 124 -12.59 15.73 -45.58
C LEU A 124 -11.35 16.11 -44.78
N GLN A 125 -11.31 17.36 -44.32
CA GLN A 125 -10.17 17.87 -43.57
C GLN A 125 -10.02 17.11 -42.26
N SER A 126 -8.83 16.56 -42.02
CA SER A 126 -8.50 15.88 -40.76
C SER A 126 -8.33 16.90 -39.63
N HIS A 127 -8.42 16.41 -38.39
CA HIS A 127 -8.14 17.19 -37.18
C HIS A 127 -6.80 17.93 -37.28
N GLU A 128 -5.75 17.19 -37.66
CA GLU A 128 -4.39 17.68 -37.97
C GLU A 128 -4.37 18.87 -38.93
N HIS A 129 -5.16 18.84 -40.01
CA HIS A 129 -5.22 19.95 -40.98
C HIS A 129 -5.91 21.20 -40.44
N TRP A 130 -6.91 21.04 -39.55
CA TRP A 130 -7.50 22.17 -38.84
C TRP A 130 -6.51 22.79 -37.85
N GLU A 131 -5.70 21.99 -37.17
CA GLU A 131 -4.65 22.47 -36.28
C GLU A 131 -3.60 23.30 -37.05
N GLU A 132 -3.03 22.74 -38.13
CA GLU A 132 -2.05 23.45 -38.98
C GLU A 132 -2.61 24.78 -39.51
N THR A 133 -3.83 24.77 -40.03
CA THR A 133 -4.43 25.97 -40.65
C THR A 133 -4.82 27.01 -39.59
N ALA A 134 -5.26 26.60 -38.39
CA ALA A 134 -5.52 27.50 -37.29
C ALA A 134 -4.23 28.13 -36.74
N ILE A 135 -3.13 27.36 -36.63
CA ILE A 135 -1.81 27.86 -36.23
C ILE A 135 -1.34 28.95 -37.20
N GLU A 136 -1.31 28.66 -38.50
CA GLU A 136 -0.82 29.63 -39.50
C GLU A 136 -1.74 30.86 -39.61
N ALA A 137 -3.05 30.71 -39.42
CA ALA A 137 -3.98 31.84 -39.37
C ALA A 137 -3.73 32.78 -38.17
N VAL A 138 -3.61 32.23 -36.95
CA VAL A 138 -3.36 33.03 -35.74
C VAL A 138 -1.96 33.65 -35.80
N LYS A 139 -0.94 32.90 -36.24
CA LYS A 139 0.42 33.39 -36.46
C LYS A 139 0.49 34.54 -37.46
N SER A 140 -0.27 34.43 -38.56
CA SER A 140 -0.41 35.50 -39.55
C SER A 140 -1.10 36.74 -38.98
N TRP A 141 -2.12 36.57 -38.13
CA TRP A 141 -2.81 37.68 -37.47
C TRP A 141 -1.90 38.38 -36.45
N ILE A 142 -1.25 37.64 -35.54
CA ILE A 142 -0.31 38.23 -34.57
C ILE A 142 0.86 38.90 -35.31
N GLY A 143 1.38 38.29 -36.39
CA GLY A 143 2.45 38.87 -37.20
C GLY A 143 2.08 40.14 -37.98
N GLN A 144 0.79 40.38 -38.24
CA GLN A 144 0.31 41.64 -38.82
C GLN A 144 0.15 42.74 -37.79
N HIS A 145 0.01 42.39 -36.50
CA HIS A 145 -0.24 43.30 -35.39
C HIS A 145 0.88 43.29 -34.33
N ALA A 146 2.08 42.87 -34.71
CA ALA A 146 3.17 42.61 -33.77
C ALA A 146 3.69 43.89 -33.09
N ASP A 147 3.68 45.01 -33.82
CA ASP A 147 4.10 46.32 -33.31
C ASP A 147 3.07 46.87 -32.31
N GLU A 148 1.77 46.77 -32.62
CA GLU A 148 0.66 47.22 -31.76
C GLU A 148 0.55 46.38 -30.48
N LEU A 149 0.83 45.07 -30.57
CA LEU A 149 0.80 44.14 -29.44
C LEU A 149 2.09 44.15 -28.59
N ASN A 150 3.17 44.78 -29.09
CA ASN A 150 4.52 44.76 -28.51
C ASN A 150 5.07 43.32 -28.31
N VAL A 151 4.97 42.48 -29.34
CA VAL A 151 5.42 41.08 -29.33
C VAL A 151 6.35 40.74 -30.50
N ASP A 152 7.31 39.83 -30.29
CA ASP A 152 8.11 39.26 -31.37
C ASP A 152 7.55 37.88 -31.76
N VAL A 153 7.10 37.73 -33.00
CA VAL A 153 6.53 36.46 -33.49
C VAL A 153 7.60 35.38 -33.72
N SER A 154 8.88 35.73 -33.78
CA SER A 154 9.98 34.75 -33.75
C SER A 154 10.18 34.12 -32.37
N GLU A 155 9.60 34.71 -31.32
CA GLU A 155 9.53 34.19 -29.96
C GLU A 155 8.27 33.32 -29.72
N MET A 156 7.52 33.02 -30.78
CA MET A 156 6.32 32.19 -30.78
C MET A 156 6.39 31.09 -31.86
N PHE A 157 5.44 30.16 -31.83
CA PHE A 157 5.21 29.16 -32.89
C PHE A 157 6.45 28.34 -33.30
N ALA A 158 7.34 28.03 -32.35
CA ALA A 158 8.45 27.13 -32.61
C ALA A 158 7.93 25.77 -33.14
N PRO A 159 8.53 25.16 -34.17
CA PRO A 159 7.95 24.00 -34.85
C PRO A 159 7.61 22.84 -33.89
N GLY A 160 6.35 22.39 -33.91
CA GLY A 160 5.85 21.28 -33.08
C GLY A 160 5.58 21.62 -31.60
N THR A 161 5.66 22.90 -31.19
CA THR A 161 5.49 23.30 -29.78
C THR A 161 4.11 23.87 -29.44
N THR A 162 3.41 24.43 -30.43
CA THR A 162 2.05 24.97 -30.26
C THR A 162 1.06 23.81 -30.14
N ARG A 163 0.26 23.79 -29.07
CA ARG A 163 -0.78 22.78 -28.86
C ARG A 163 -2.13 23.35 -29.25
N VAL A 164 -2.97 22.54 -29.89
CA VAL A 164 -4.29 22.96 -30.36
C VAL A 164 -5.34 21.96 -29.88
N ALA A 165 -6.44 22.47 -29.36
CA ALA A 165 -7.63 21.69 -29.03
C ALA A 165 -8.76 22.08 -29.99
N VAL A 166 -9.34 21.10 -30.68
CA VAL A 166 -10.47 21.30 -31.59
C VAL A 166 -11.72 20.62 -31.02
N HIS A 167 -12.83 21.34 -31.00
CA HIS A 167 -14.11 20.87 -30.47
C HIS A 167 -15.23 21.14 -31.47
N GLY A 168 -16.15 20.17 -31.61
CA GLY A 168 -17.35 20.30 -32.45
C GLY A 168 -17.04 20.51 -33.95
N ASP A 169 -16.26 19.62 -34.56
CA ASP A 169 -15.91 19.64 -35.99
C ASP A 169 -15.30 20.98 -36.47
N GLY A 170 -14.49 21.61 -35.63
CA GLY A 170 -13.84 22.91 -35.90
C GLY A 170 -14.64 24.13 -35.47
N ASP A 171 -15.83 23.98 -34.86
CA ASP A 171 -16.63 25.10 -34.35
C ASP A 171 -15.88 25.92 -33.29
N LEU A 172 -15.20 25.26 -32.34
CA LEU A 172 -14.31 25.89 -31.36
C LEU A 172 -12.89 25.33 -31.52
N ILE A 173 -11.91 26.21 -31.68
CA ILE A 173 -10.48 25.87 -31.70
C ILE A 173 -9.75 26.73 -30.68
N GLN A 174 -8.96 26.12 -29.80
CA GLN A 174 -8.15 26.81 -28.79
C GLN A 174 -6.68 26.49 -28.99
N LEU A 175 -5.84 27.52 -29.02
CA LEU A 175 -4.40 27.42 -29.24
C LEU A 175 -3.63 27.81 -27.98
N HIS A 176 -2.66 26.99 -27.63
CA HIS A 176 -1.65 27.23 -26.60
C HIS A 176 -0.29 27.42 -27.27
N ILE A 177 0.27 28.62 -27.21
CA ILE A 177 1.49 29.02 -27.92
C ILE A 177 2.56 29.34 -26.87
N PRO A 178 3.55 28.46 -26.65
CA PRO A 178 4.61 28.73 -25.68
C PRO A 178 5.52 29.88 -26.16
N HIS A 179 6.06 30.64 -25.21
CA HIS A 179 7.02 31.71 -25.44
C HIS A 179 8.45 31.14 -25.49
N PHE A 180 9.26 31.58 -26.45
CA PHE A 180 10.68 31.19 -26.62
C PHE A 180 11.60 32.40 -26.79
N PHE A 181 12.63 32.54 -25.96
CA PHE A 181 13.65 33.58 -26.12
C PHE A 181 15.01 32.95 -26.47
N LYS A 182 15.61 33.38 -27.60
CA LYS A 182 16.87 32.82 -28.15
C LYS A 182 16.87 31.28 -28.28
N GLY A 183 15.69 30.69 -28.52
CA GLY A 183 15.49 29.24 -28.65
C GLY A 183 15.36 28.46 -27.34
N LEU A 184 15.27 29.14 -26.18
CA LEU A 184 14.91 28.52 -24.90
C LEU A 184 13.46 28.88 -24.54
N GLU A 185 12.69 27.93 -24.03
CA GLU A 185 11.31 28.16 -23.56
C GLU A 185 11.29 29.08 -22.34
N VAL A 186 10.34 30.02 -22.32
CA VAL A 186 10.10 30.99 -21.24
C VAL A 186 8.92 30.51 -20.41
N VAL A 187 9.20 29.66 -19.41
CA VAL A 187 8.22 29.05 -18.53
C VAL A 187 7.54 30.12 -17.67
N GLY A 188 6.22 30.00 -17.53
CA GLY A 188 5.34 31.02 -16.95
C GLY A 188 4.68 31.90 -18.02
N SER A 189 5.40 32.20 -19.10
CA SER A 189 4.97 33.11 -20.16
C SER A 189 4.40 32.36 -21.38
N ARG A 190 3.25 32.80 -21.91
CA ARG A 190 2.63 32.19 -23.11
C ARG A 190 1.67 33.12 -23.83
N ALA A 191 1.46 32.85 -25.11
CA ALA A 191 0.33 33.38 -25.87
C ALA A 191 -0.78 32.32 -25.98
N HIS A 192 -2.03 32.77 -26.09
CA HIS A 192 -3.17 31.90 -26.36
C HIS A 192 -4.16 32.58 -27.29
N ALA A 193 -4.87 31.78 -28.08
CA ALA A 193 -5.90 32.27 -28.99
C ALA A 193 -7.12 31.34 -28.99
N THR A 194 -8.32 31.90 -29.11
CA THR A 194 -9.56 31.14 -29.25
C THR A 194 -10.30 31.57 -30.52
N ILE A 195 -10.59 30.60 -31.36
CA ILE A 195 -11.39 30.73 -32.58
C ILE A 195 -12.76 30.11 -32.31
N LYS A 196 -13.84 30.83 -32.63
CA LYS A 196 -15.22 30.33 -32.52
C LYS A 196 -16.01 30.69 -33.79
N GLY A 197 -16.64 29.70 -34.42
CA GLY A 197 -17.46 29.92 -35.62
C GLY A 197 -16.70 30.55 -36.80
N GLY A 198 -15.40 30.25 -36.92
CA GLY A 198 -14.51 30.82 -37.94
C GLY A 198 -13.95 32.22 -37.63
N ASN A 199 -14.25 32.80 -36.47
CA ASN A 199 -13.73 34.10 -36.04
C ASN A 199 -12.70 33.94 -34.91
N LEU A 200 -11.65 34.76 -34.91
CA LEU A 200 -10.83 35.00 -33.73
C LEU A 200 -11.65 35.81 -32.73
N VAL A 201 -11.93 35.24 -31.56
CA VAL A 201 -12.80 35.86 -30.53
C VAL A 201 -12.05 36.26 -29.28
N ALA A 202 -10.88 35.67 -29.03
CA ALA A 202 -9.97 36.10 -27.98
C ALA A 202 -8.52 35.81 -28.38
N VAL A 203 -7.63 36.75 -28.06
CA VAL A 203 -6.18 36.55 -28.00
C VAL A 203 -5.72 37.05 -26.63
N GLY A 204 -4.75 36.38 -26.02
CA GLY A 204 -4.15 36.86 -24.78
C GLY A 204 -2.71 36.41 -24.60
N PHE A 205 -2.01 37.16 -23.76
CA PHE A 205 -0.59 37.00 -23.46
C PHE A 205 -0.45 36.98 -21.93
N GLU A 206 -0.07 35.82 -21.41
CA GLU A 206 0.07 35.57 -19.98
C GLU A 206 1.54 35.76 -19.60
N GLU A 207 1.80 36.63 -18.61
CA GLU A 207 3.14 36.99 -18.12
C GLU A 207 4.13 37.40 -19.24
N TRP A 208 3.65 38.09 -20.27
CA TRP A 208 4.42 38.44 -21.47
C TRP A 208 5.25 39.71 -21.27
N ALA A 209 6.30 39.62 -20.45
CA ALA A 209 7.23 40.71 -20.21
C ALA A 209 8.40 40.69 -21.21
N THR A 210 8.85 41.88 -21.63
CA THR A 210 9.98 42.00 -22.56
C THR A 210 11.29 41.54 -21.90
N ILE A 211 11.92 40.51 -22.45
CA ILE A 211 13.23 40.03 -21.99
C ILE A 211 14.34 40.94 -22.57
N PRO A 212 15.28 41.46 -21.75
CA PRO A 212 16.38 42.28 -22.25
C PRO A 212 17.19 41.55 -23.33
N SER A 213 17.48 42.22 -24.45
CA SER A 213 18.18 41.61 -25.60
C SER A 213 19.61 41.12 -25.26
N ASP A 214 20.23 41.67 -24.21
CA ASP A 214 21.52 41.26 -23.66
C ASP A 214 21.43 40.12 -22.62
N PHE A 215 20.24 39.62 -22.29
CA PHE A 215 20.03 38.52 -21.35
C PHE A 215 20.86 37.29 -21.75
N ASN A 216 21.69 36.82 -20.81
CA ASN A 216 22.68 35.77 -21.05
C ASN A 216 22.08 34.37 -20.89
N VAL A 217 21.94 33.66 -22.00
CA VAL A 217 21.48 32.26 -22.08
C VAL A 217 22.60 31.23 -21.93
N THR A 218 23.84 31.64 -21.63
CA THR A 218 24.97 30.75 -21.38
C THR A 218 25.02 30.38 -19.89
N PRO A 219 24.82 29.09 -19.50
CA PRO A 219 24.79 28.70 -18.09
C PRO A 219 26.20 28.61 -17.49
N ASN A 220 26.43 29.28 -16.35
CA ASN A 220 27.69 29.14 -15.60
C ASN A 220 27.79 27.79 -14.87
N LEU A 221 26.66 27.14 -14.56
CA LEU A 221 26.59 25.84 -13.91
C LEU A 221 26.23 24.74 -14.92
N ARG A 222 26.99 23.64 -14.89
CA ARG A 222 26.68 22.44 -15.68
C ARG A 222 25.50 21.69 -15.07
N ARG A 223 24.69 21.01 -15.91
CA ARG A 223 23.58 20.13 -15.47
C ARG A 223 23.93 19.17 -14.32
N THR A 224 25.14 18.62 -14.30
CA THR A 224 25.59 17.71 -13.23
C THR A 224 25.74 18.39 -11.86
N LYS A 225 25.89 19.71 -11.81
CA LYS A 225 25.87 20.49 -10.57
C LYS A 225 24.44 20.91 -10.18
N ALA A 226 23.54 21.11 -11.13
CA ALA A 226 22.11 21.28 -10.85
C ALA A 226 21.52 20.04 -10.16
N TYR A 227 21.79 18.84 -10.71
CA TYR A 227 21.47 17.57 -10.08
C TYR A 227 21.99 17.45 -8.63
N LYS A 228 23.28 17.72 -8.41
CA LYS A 228 23.86 17.72 -7.05
C LYS A 228 23.25 18.78 -6.12
N THR A 229 22.76 19.89 -6.66
CA THR A 229 22.08 20.92 -5.87
C THR A 229 20.75 20.39 -5.34
N LEU A 230 19.97 19.66 -6.16
CA LEU A 230 18.76 18.99 -5.68
C LEU A 230 19.06 17.88 -4.68
N ALA A 231 20.07 17.02 -4.90
CA ALA A 231 20.50 16.03 -3.91
C ALA A 231 20.80 16.66 -2.53
N ASN A 232 21.55 17.76 -2.52
CA ASN A 232 21.86 18.50 -1.30
C ASN A 232 20.64 19.19 -0.67
N TYR A 233 19.69 19.65 -1.50
CA TYR A 233 18.45 20.30 -1.05
C TYR A 233 17.48 19.30 -0.42
N VAL A 234 17.29 18.14 -1.05
CA VAL A 234 16.43 17.05 -0.56
C VAL A 234 17.05 16.37 0.66
N GLY A 235 18.38 16.34 0.76
CA GLY A 235 19.11 15.64 1.82
C GLY A 235 19.26 14.14 1.58
N ARG A 236 18.90 13.65 0.38
CA ARG A 236 18.99 12.24 -0.03
C ARG A 236 19.96 12.06 -1.21
N PRO A 237 20.72 10.96 -1.27
CA PRO A 237 21.51 10.63 -2.45
C PRO A 237 20.62 10.42 -3.68
N MET A 238 21.16 10.72 -4.86
CA MET A 238 20.51 10.42 -6.14
C MET A 238 20.90 9.02 -6.62
N ILE A 239 19.93 8.26 -7.14
CA ILE A 239 20.21 7.02 -7.86
C ILE A 239 20.87 7.36 -9.21
N ARG A 240 22.05 6.80 -9.45
CA ARG A 240 22.97 7.32 -10.46
C ARG A 240 22.69 6.76 -11.86
N GLY A 241 21.84 7.46 -12.60
CA GLY A 241 21.55 7.18 -14.01
C GLY A 241 20.06 7.17 -14.33
N GLU A 242 19.23 7.15 -13.29
CA GLU A 242 17.77 7.19 -13.39
C GLU A 242 17.30 8.65 -13.34
N THR A 243 16.63 9.05 -14.41
CA THR A 243 16.02 10.38 -14.56
C THR A 243 14.75 10.25 -15.39
N THR A 244 13.61 10.73 -14.88
CA THR A 244 12.31 10.61 -15.56
C THR A 244 12.14 11.58 -16.73
N CYS A 245 12.98 12.63 -16.79
CA CYS A 245 13.05 13.56 -17.92
C CYS A 245 14.49 13.91 -18.28
N LYS A 246 14.68 14.38 -19.52
CA LYS A 246 15.96 14.92 -19.97
C LYS A 246 16.22 16.28 -19.30
N ALA A 247 17.46 16.53 -18.89
CA ALA A 247 17.87 17.82 -18.37
C ALA A 247 17.80 18.90 -19.47
N GLU A 248 17.02 19.95 -19.24
CA GLU A 248 16.71 21.00 -20.19
C GLU A 248 17.04 22.38 -19.61
N LEU A 249 17.42 23.32 -20.49
CA LEU A 249 17.74 24.69 -20.12
C LEU A 249 16.55 25.56 -20.54
N GLN A 250 15.93 26.23 -19.58
CA GLN A 250 14.74 27.05 -19.78
C GLN A 250 14.94 28.41 -19.10
N ILE A 251 14.09 29.37 -19.43
CA ILE A 251 14.01 30.67 -18.77
C ILE A 251 12.76 30.63 -17.89
N LEU A 252 12.90 30.95 -16.60
CA LEU A 252 11.75 31.09 -15.70
C LEU A 252 11.35 32.56 -15.62
N THR A 253 10.05 32.80 -15.71
CA THR A 253 9.42 34.09 -15.40
C THR A 253 9.17 34.14 -13.89
N LEU A 254 9.69 35.17 -13.22
CA LEU A 254 9.54 35.40 -11.80
C LEU A 254 8.69 36.65 -11.55
N SER A 255 7.57 36.48 -10.85
CA SER A 255 6.69 37.53 -10.36
C SER A 255 7.34 38.25 -9.17
N SER A 256 7.42 39.57 -9.20
CA SER A 256 8.02 40.40 -8.16
C SER A 256 7.12 41.56 -7.74
N GLN A 257 7.30 42.06 -6.52
CA GLN A 257 6.58 43.22 -5.99
C GLN A 257 6.72 44.44 -6.92
N MET A 258 5.60 44.92 -7.46
CA MET A 258 5.58 45.96 -8.47
C MET A 258 6.05 47.32 -7.90
N THR A 259 7.23 47.77 -8.32
CA THR A 259 7.78 49.08 -7.91
C THR A 259 7.45 50.20 -8.91
N THR A 260 7.27 49.86 -10.19
CA THR A 260 6.81 50.75 -11.28
C THR A 260 6.06 49.93 -12.32
N TYR A 261 5.23 50.59 -13.12
CA TYR A 261 4.54 49.99 -14.27
C TYR A 261 5.53 49.30 -15.22
N GLY A 262 5.20 48.08 -15.67
CA GLY A 262 6.03 47.30 -16.60
C GLY A 262 7.27 46.62 -16.00
N ASN A 263 7.52 46.72 -14.69
CA ASN A 263 8.66 46.11 -14.01
C ASN A 263 8.24 45.09 -12.93
N GLY A 264 7.10 44.42 -13.11
CA GLY A 264 6.61 43.39 -12.19
C GLY A 264 7.22 42.00 -12.42
N TYR A 265 7.79 41.74 -13.58
CA TYR A 265 8.41 40.46 -13.93
C TYR A 265 9.93 40.56 -14.09
N SER A 266 10.62 39.51 -13.67
CA SER A 266 12.04 39.28 -13.92
C SER A 266 12.27 37.87 -14.48
N HIS A 267 13.45 37.63 -15.06
CA HIS A 267 13.73 36.38 -15.77
C HIS A 267 15.04 35.76 -15.28
N VAL A 268 15.05 34.45 -15.12
CA VAL A 268 16.24 33.70 -14.68
C VAL A 268 16.47 32.47 -15.56
N LEU A 269 17.72 32.18 -15.87
CA LEU A 269 18.11 30.99 -16.62
C LEU A 269 18.17 29.81 -15.65
N ALA A 270 17.42 28.73 -15.91
CA ALA A 270 17.32 27.57 -15.02
C ALA A 270 17.49 26.24 -15.77
N TRP A 271 18.03 25.26 -15.07
CA TRP A 271 17.98 23.85 -15.44
C TRP A 271 16.69 23.23 -14.91
N LYS A 272 15.84 22.74 -15.81
CA LYS A 272 14.86 21.70 -15.51
C LYS A 272 15.59 20.36 -15.45
N VAL A 273 15.40 19.62 -14.37
CA VAL A 273 16.02 18.31 -14.12
C VAL A 273 15.04 17.42 -13.37
N CYS A 274 14.99 16.13 -13.71
CA CYS A 274 14.09 15.18 -13.04
C CYS A 274 14.87 13.97 -12.48
N PRO A 275 15.54 14.11 -11.33
CA PRO A 275 16.32 13.03 -10.69
C PRO A 275 15.46 12.00 -9.94
N THR A 276 15.94 10.76 -9.88
CA THR A 276 15.51 9.76 -8.89
C THR A 276 16.42 9.78 -7.67
N PHE A 277 15.87 9.59 -6.46
CA PHE A 277 16.60 9.57 -5.18
C PHE A 277 16.45 8.23 -4.45
N GLU A 278 17.36 7.93 -3.53
CA GLU A 278 17.28 6.74 -2.69
C GLU A 278 16.01 6.76 -1.81
N GLY A 279 15.28 5.65 -1.82
CA GLY A 279 13.99 5.50 -1.14
C GLY A 279 12.77 6.04 -1.90
N GLN A 280 12.96 6.62 -3.09
CA GLN A 280 11.86 6.93 -4.02
C GLN A 280 11.25 5.63 -4.56
N ASN A 281 9.92 5.52 -4.57
CA ASN A 281 9.23 4.31 -5.04
C ASN A 281 8.29 4.60 -6.22
N GLN A 282 7.54 5.69 -6.13
CA GLN A 282 6.37 5.96 -6.99
C GLN A 282 6.37 7.39 -7.55
N GLU A 283 7.05 8.32 -6.86
CA GLU A 283 7.11 9.74 -7.20
C GLU A 283 7.86 9.97 -8.52
N MET A 284 7.49 11.01 -9.27
CA MET A 284 8.28 11.54 -10.39
C MET A 284 8.71 12.97 -10.09
N MET A 285 9.91 13.13 -9.54
CA MET A 285 10.39 14.44 -9.11
C MET A 285 10.89 15.31 -10.28
N GLU A 286 10.33 16.50 -10.44
CA GLU A 286 10.78 17.59 -11.33
C GLU A 286 11.32 18.74 -10.47
N GLY A 287 12.51 19.26 -10.81
CA GLY A 287 13.09 20.41 -10.13
C GLY A 287 13.70 21.44 -11.07
N TYR A 288 13.57 22.70 -10.69
CA TYR A 288 14.14 23.87 -11.36
C TYR A 288 15.26 24.48 -10.53
N VAL A 289 16.46 24.50 -11.10
CA VAL A 289 17.67 25.01 -10.44
C VAL A 289 18.30 26.12 -11.28
N ASP A 290 18.52 27.29 -10.69
CA ASP A 290 19.22 28.41 -11.31
C ASP A 290 20.54 27.96 -11.97
N ALA A 291 20.67 28.20 -13.27
CA ALA A 291 21.78 27.74 -14.09
C ALA A 291 23.06 28.58 -13.91
N ASN A 292 23.03 29.62 -13.06
CA ASN A 292 24.16 30.50 -12.79
C ASN A 292 24.63 30.46 -11.33
N ILE A 293 23.70 30.53 -10.36
CA ILE A 293 24.00 30.57 -8.92
C ILE A 293 23.61 29.30 -8.17
N GLY A 294 22.72 28.47 -8.72
CA GLY A 294 22.29 27.21 -8.08
C GLY A 294 21.26 27.38 -6.97
N LYS A 295 20.44 28.44 -7.01
CA LYS A 295 19.19 28.53 -6.23
C LYS A 295 18.20 27.48 -6.75
N VAL A 296 17.55 26.72 -5.88
CA VAL A 296 16.38 25.90 -6.26
C VAL A 296 15.17 26.83 -6.28
N TYR A 297 14.44 26.89 -7.40
CA TYR A 297 13.20 27.66 -7.50
C TYR A 297 11.95 26.79 -7.37
N SER A 298 12.03 25.52 -7.80
CA SER A 298 10.95 24.57 -7.59
C SER A 298 11.51 23.15 -7.48
N PHE A 299 10.85 22.34 -6.68
CA PHE A 299 11.01 20.89 -6.60
C PHE A 299 9.62 20.32 -6.32
N LYS A 300 9.12 19.45 -7.18
CA LYS A 300 7.76 18.90 -7.10
C LYS A 300 7.74 17.45 -7.56
N ASP A 301 6.80 16.69 -7.05
CA ASP A 301 6.32 15.47 -7.68
C ASP A 301 5.37 15.82 -8.84
N THR A 302 5.27 14.93 -9.83
CA THR A 302 4.36 15.06 -10.97
C THR A 302 3.44 13.86 -11.14
N VAL A 303 3.31 13.01 -10.12
CA VAL A 303 2.39 11.86 -10.11
C VAL A 303 1.08 12.22 -9.40
N ASP A 304 -0.05 11.88 -10.05
CA ASP A 304 -1.36 11.87 -9.42
C ASP A 304 -1.64 10.47 -8.85
N TYR A 305 -2.06 10.39 -7.59
CA TYR A 305 -2.28 9.11 -6.89
C TYR A 305 -3.78 8.78 -6.83
N PHE A 306 -4.16 7.58 -7.26
CA PHE A 306 -5.55 7.14 -7.36
C PHE A 306 -5.78 5.77 -6.71
N GLN A 307 -7.05 5.43 -6.51
CA GLN A 307 -7.49 4.15 -6.00
C GLN A 307 -8.66 3.60 -6.81
N ALA A 308 -8.63 2.29 -7.05
CA ALA A 308 -9.76 1.48 -7.49
C ALA A 308 -10.44 0.85 -6.28
N LYS A 309 -11.72 1.15 -6.05
CA LYS A 309 -12.49 0.71 -4.87
C LYS A 309 -13.96 0.44 -5.18
N GLY A 310 -14.68 -0.21 -4.26
CA GLY A 310 -16.11 -0.48 -4.41
C GLY A 310 -16.80 -1.00 -3.14
N GLY A 311 -18.10 -1.27 -3.24
CA GLY A 311 -18.89 -1.91 -2.18
C GLY A 311 -18.74 -3.44 -2.14
N VAL A 312 -18.47 -4.02 -0.97
CA VAL A 312 -18.27 -5.45 -0.74
C VAL A 312 -19.08 -5.92 0.48
N TYR A 313 -19.62 -7.15 0.45
CA TYR A 313 -20.10 -7.84 1.66
C TYR A 313 -18.92 -8.58 2.31
N PRO A 314 -18.52 -8.31 3.56
CA PRO A 314 -17.38 -8.97 4.17
C PRO A 314 -17.56 -10.48 4.40
N ASN A 315 -18.79 -10.95 4.60
CA ASN A 315 -19.10 -12.37 4.77
C ASN A 315 -20.33 -12.79 3.91
N SER A 316 -21.47 -12.11 4.08
CA SER A 316 -22.72 -12.50 3.42
C SER A 316 -23.68 -11.31 3.27
N ASN A 317 -24.78 -11.49 2.54
CA ASN A 317 -25.80 -10.48 2.24
C ASN A 317 -27.11 -10.66 3.05
N ASP A 318 -27.02 -11.08 4.32
CA ASP A 318 -28.20 -11.32 5.18
C ASP A 318 -28.69 -10.11 6.00
N GLY A 319 -27.92 -9.02 6.03
CA GLY A 319 -28.20 -7.84 6.84
C GLY A 319 -28.00 -8.06 8.34
N VAL A 320 -27.27 -9.11 8.76
CA VAL A 320 -26.98 -9.43 10.15
C VAL A 320 -25.56 -9.00 10.51
N GLY A 321 -25.39 -8.13 11.50
CA GLY A 321 -24.07 -7.62 11.87
C GLY A 321 -23.42 -6.74 10.80
N GLU A 322 -22.18 -6.34 11.03
CA GLU A 322 -21.42 -5.49 10.09
C GLU A 322 -20.85 -6.26 8.90
N ASP A 323 -20.74 -7.59 9.03
CA ASP A 323 -20.27 -8.51 7.99
C ASP A 323 -21.39 -9.02 7.06
N GLY A 324 -22.65 -8.78 7.45
CA GLY A 324 -23.87 -9.09 6.71
C GLY A 324 -24.38 -7.97 5.79
N VAL A 325 -23.72 -6.82 5.76
CA VAL A 325 -24.13 -5.60 5.03
C VAL A 325 -23.04 -5.15 4.04
N GLU A 326 -23.44 -4.48 2.96
CA GLU A 326 -22.48 -3.94 2.00
C GLU A 326 -21.70 -2.77 2.62
N GLN A 327 -20.38 -2.91 2.67
CA GLN A 327 -19.44 -1.90 3.14
C GLN A 327 -18.78 -1.20 1.95
N ALA A 328 -18.74 0.13 1.97
CA ALA A 328 -18.18 0.95 0.90
C ALA A 328 -16.64 1.04 0.96
N GLY A 329 -16.01 1.39 -0.16
CA GLY A 329 -14.61 1.82 -0.20
C GLY A 329 -13.56 0.71 -0.11
N TRP A 330 -13.96 -0.56 -0.13
CA TRP A 330 -13.05 -1.71 -0.15
C TRP A 330 -12.18 -1.71 -1.43
N PRO A 331 -10.90 -2.11 -1.34
CA PRO A 331 -9.98 -2.01 -2.46
C PRO A 331 -10.34 -3.01 -3.56
N MET A 332 -10.06 -2.66 -4.81
CA MET A 332 -10.14 -3.58 -5.96
C MET A 332 -8.71 -4.00 -6.35
N PRO A 333 -8.15 -5.05 -5.72
CA PRO A 333 -6.75 -5.42 -5.92
C PRO A 333 -6.51 -6.07 -7.28
N PHE A 334 -5.29 -5.93 -7.82
CA PHE A 334 -4.84 -6.56 -9.07
C PHE A 334 -5.78 -6.32 -10.27
N MET A 335 -6.44 -5.18 -10.33
CA MET A 335 -7.37 -4.78 -11.39
C MET A 335 -6.63 -4.05 -12.51
N GLU A 336 -6.91 -4.40 -13.76
CA GLU A 336 -6.45 -3.65 -14.94
C GLU A 336 -7.18 -2.29 -14.99
N VAL A 337 -6.41 -1.20 -14.88
CA VAL A 337 -6.88 0.19 -14.92
C VAL A 337 -6.02 0.95 -15.93
N GLY A 338 -6.58 1.23 -17.11
CA GLY A 338 -5.80 1.81 -18.20
C GLY A 338 -4.73 0.83 -18.70
N ASN A 339 -3.46 1.21 -18.55
CA ASN A 339 -2.28 0.40 -18.84
C ASN A 339 -1.63 -0.17 -17.57
N GLU A 340 -2.15 0.16 -16.38
CA GLU A 340 -1.63 -0.26 -15.08
C GLU A 340 -2.45 -1.42 -14.48
N ILE A 341 -1.87 -2.06 -13.45
CA ILE A 341 -2.54 -3.06 -12.60
C ILE A 341 -2.44 -2.55 -11.16
N THR A 342 -3.57 -2.52 -10.45
CA THR A 342 -3.60 -2.03 -9.07
C THR A 342 -2.86 -2.96 -8.09
N ASP A 343 -2.32 -2.39 -7.03
CA ASP A 343 -1.71 -3.16 -5.93
C ASP A 343 -2.76 -3.84 -5.01
N THR A 344 -2.32 -4.42 -3.90
CA THR A 344 -3.21 -5.13 -2.94
C THR A 344 -4.16 -4.20 -2.18
N GLY A 345 -3.86 -2.89 -2.12
CA GLY A 345 -4.70 -1.80 -1.61
C GLY A 345 -5.51 -1.07 -2.69
N GLY A 346 -5.45 -1.53 -3.95
CA GLY A 346 -6.19 -0.94 -5.06
C GLY A 346 -5.58 0.35 -5.61
N ASN A 347 -4.36 0.74 -5.21
CA ASN A 347 -3.75 1.99 -5.67
C ASN A 347 -3.23 1.89 -7.12
N TYR A 348 -3.26 3.01 -7.86
CA TYR A 348 -2.69 3.18 -9.20
C TYR A 348 -2.34 4.67 -9.47
N PHE A 349 -1.60 4.96 -10.53
CA PHE A 349 -0.91 6.24 -10.76
C PHE A 349 -1.19 6.86 -12.14
N GLU A 350 -1.79 6.12 -13.07
CA GLU A 350 -2.07 6.63 -14.41
C GLU A 350 -3.12 7.76 -14.42
N SER A 351 -2.66 9.00 -14.64
CA SER A 351 -3.52 10.20 -14.70
C SER A 351 -4.47 10.22 -15.91
N GLY A 352 -5.54 11.01 -15.81
CA GLY A 352 -6.50 11.22 -16.90
C GLY A 352 -7.70 10.28 -16.88
N SER A 353 -8.30 10.05 -18.07
CA SER A 353 -9.55 9.30 -18.24
C SER A 353 -9.32 7.79 -18.28
N GLN A 354 -9.12 7.16 -17.13
CA GLN A 354 -8.86 5.73 -17.03
C GLN A 354 -10.11 4.87 -17.09
N THR A 355 -10.00 3.72 -17.76
CA THR A 355 -11.03 2.68 -17.80
C THR A 355 -10.56 1.49 -16.98
N ALA A 356 -11.21 1.26 -15.85
CA ALA A 356 -11.08 0.04 -15.08
C ALA A 356 -12.12 -0.98 -15.53
N SER A 357 -11.78 -2.27 -15.44
CA SER A 357 -12.68 -3.37 -15.76
C SER A 357 -12.45 -4.51 -14.77
N PHE A 358 -13.44 -5.39 -14.55
CA PHE A 358 -13.25 -6.62 -13.77
C PHE A 358 -12.42 -7.69 -14.54
N THR A 359 -11.20 -7.31 -14.90
CA THR A 359 -10.14 -8.14 -15.50
C THR A 359 -8.80 -7.75 -14.89
N GLY A 360 -7.93 -8.72 -14.71
CA GLY A 360 -6.64 -8.61 -14.03
C GLY A 360 -5.79 -9.85 -14.29
N PRO A 361 -4.51 -9.92 -13.86
CA PRO A 361 -3.64 -11.04 -14.15
C PRO A 361 -4.15 -12.39 -13.60
N PHE A 362 -4.92 -12.36 -12.49
CA PHE A 362 -5.40 -13.56 -11.79
C PHE A 362 -6.89 -13.83 -11.96
N LEU A 363 -7.70 -12.86 -12.41
CA LEU A 363 -9.16 -12.98 -12.44
C LEU A 363 -9.79 -12.19 -13.59
N GLU A 364 -10.88 -12.71 -14.15
CA GLU A 364 -11.83 -12.01 -15.00
C GLU A 364 -13.25 -12.37 -14.55
N ILE A 365 -14.10 -11.38 -14.31
CA ILE A 365 -15.52 -11.59 -13.94
C ILE A 365 -16.43 -11.24 -15.10
N GLN A 366 -17.28 -12.19 -15.49
CA GLN A 366 -18.30 -12.04 -16.52
C GLN A 366 -19.69 -12.10 -15.88
N ASP A 367 -20.43 -11.00 -15.94
CA ASP A 367 -21.74 -10.88 -15.31
C ASP A 367 -22.89 -11.22 -16.29
N GLY A 368 -23.70 -12.19 -15.90
CA GLY A 368 -24.81 -12.76 -16.66
C GLY A 368 -26.07 -11.89 -16.77
N CYS A 369 -26.16 -10.73 -16.10
CA CYS A 369 -27.37 -9.89 -16.11
C CYS A 369 -27.67 -9.28 -17.47
N ASP A 370 -26.65 -8.99 -18.28
CA ASP A 370 -26.77 -8.37 -19.61
C ASP A 370 -26.06 -9.18 -20.70
N GLY A 371 -26.00 -10.51 -20.52
CA GLY A 371 -25.43 -11.47 -21.47
C GLY A 371 -23.92 -11.61 -21.38
N PHE A 372 -23.43 -11.97 -20.19
CA PHE A 372 -22.02 -12.26 -19.85
C PHE A 372 -21.04 -11.19 -20.32
N ARG A 373 -20.88 -10.16 -19.47
CA ARG A 373 -20.03 -9.01 -19.75
C ARG A 373 -19.10 -8.74 -18.58
N VAL A 374 -17.85 -8.44 -18.90
CA VAL A 374 -16.95 -7.75 -17.95
C VAL A 374 -17.52 -6.35 -17.72
N GLY A 375 -17.81 -6.03 -16.45
CA GLY A 375 -18.22 -4.68 -16.08
C GLY A 375 -17.02 -3.73 -16.18
N SER A 376 -17.21 -2.57 -16.82
CA SER A 376 -16.16 -1.56 -16.98
C SER A 376 -16.66 -0.15 -16.65
N LEU A 377 -15.78 0.64 -16.05
CA LEU A 377 -16.06 1.99 -15.57
C LEU A 377 -14.93 2.93 -15.98
N THR A 378 -15.26 3.94 -16.78
CA THR A 378 -14.33 5.00 -17.19
C THR A 378 -14.52 6.23 -16.31
N ARG A 379 -13.44 6.72 -15.66
CA ARG A 379 -13.45 7.93 -14.82
C ARG A 379 -12.19 8.77 -15.08
N THR A 380 -12.31 10.09 -14.93
CA THR A 380 -11.20 11.06 -15.01
C THR A 380 -10.46 11.29 -13.69
N SER A 381 -10.86 10.58 -12.65
CA SER A 381 -10.39 10.66 -11.27
C SER A 381 -10.86 9.40 -10.55
N GLY A 382 -9.97 8.72 -9.82
CA GLY A 382 -10.25 7.64 -8.84
C GLY A 382 -11.43 6.71 -9.15
N VAL A 383 -11.15 5.49 -9.58
CA VAL A 383 -12.19 4.51 -9.92
C VAL A 383 -12.94 4.03 -8.68
N ASP A 384 -14.12 4.59 -8.43
CA ASP A 384 -15.06 4.06 -7.44
C ASP A 384 -16.24 3.36 -8.13
N PHE A 385 -16.29 2.04 -8.01
CA PHE A 385 -17.40 1.20 -8.45
C PHE A 385 -18.65 1.39 -7.58
N GLY A 386 -18.53 1.92 -6.36
CA GLY A 386 -19.63 2.31 -5.48
C GLY A 386 -20.40 1.16 -4.82
N THR A 387 -21.42 1.54 -4.05
CA THR A 387 -22.40 0.66 -3.37
C THR A 387 -23.77 0.74 -4.05
N SER A 388 -24.57 -0.31 -4.01
CA SER A 388 -25.92 -0.34 -4.59
C SER A 388 -26.96 -0.95 -3.63
N GLY A 389 -28.23 -0.52 -3.74
CA GLY A 389 -29.32 -1.21 -3.05
C GLY A 389 -29.90 -2.32 -3.93
N GLY A 390 -30.10 -3.51 -3.36
CA GLY A 390 -30.79 -4.64 -4.02
C GLY A 390 -30.08 -5.98 -3.82
N THR A 391 -30.17 -6.83 -4.83
CA THR A 391 -29.43 -8.09 -5.01
C THR A 391 -29.42 -8.42 -6.50
N ASP A 392 -28.69 -9.44 -6.94
CA ASP A 392 -28.57 -9.88 -8.32
C ASP A 392 -28.09 -8.76 -9.25
N CYS A 393 -28.91 -8.38 -10.23
CA CYS A 393 -28.60 -7.42 -11.29
C CYS A 393 -28.64 -5.94 -10.86
N SER A 394 -28.54 -5.69 -9.55
CA SER A 394 -28.61 -4.34 -8.97
C SER A 394 -27.23 -3.68 -9.05
N THR A 395 -27.06 -2.73 -9.97
CA THR A 395 -25.79 -2.00 -10.16
C THR A 395 -25.90 -0.51 -9.80
N PRO A 396 -24.82 0.14 -9.37
CA PRO A 396 -24.85 1.56 -8.97
C PRO A 396 -24.64 2.53 -10.13
N ASN A 397 -24.01 2.10 -11.23
CA ASN A 397 -23.58 3.00 -12.32
C ASN A 397 -23.53 2.34 -13.71
N VAL A 398 -22.88 1.19 -13.85
CA VAL A 398 -22.63 0.50 -15.14
C VAL A 398 -23.17 -0.93 -15.12
N LYS A 399 -23.38 -1.50 -16.31
CA LYS A 399 -23.75 -2.92 -16.47
C LYS A 399 -22.56 -3.80 -16.10
N GLY A 400 -22.83 -4.94 -15.45
CA GLY A 400 -21.80 -5.86 -14.96
C GLY A 400 -21.08 -5.43 -13.67
N ASN A 401 -21.44 -4.30 -13.07
CA ASN A 401 -20.98 -3.89 -11.74
C ASN A 401 -22.05 -4.23 -10.67
N THR A 402 -22.29 -5.52 -10.47
CA THR A 402 -23.20 -6.05 -9.45
C THR A 402 -22.50 -6.25 -8.11
N HIS A 403 -23.25 -6.58 -7.05
CA HIS A 403 -22.69 -7.02 -5.78
C HIS A 403 -21.74 -8.22 -5.97
N SER A 404 -22.16 -9.19 -6.79
CA SER A 404 -21.37 -10.39 -7.08
C SER A 404 -20.05 -10.06 -7.78
N SER A 405 -20.04 -9.08 -8.69
CA SER A 405 -18.79 -8.64 -9.34
C SER A 405 -17.82 -8.03 -8.33
N ARG A 406 -18.26 -7.10 -7.47
CA ARG A 406 -17.36 -6.43 -6.52
C ARG A 406 -16.90 -7.37 -5.39
N GLY A 407 -17.85 -8.09 -4.78
CA GLY A 407 -17.56 -9.02 -3.69
C GLY A 407 -16.63 -10.14 -4.10
N GLY A 408 -16.91 -10.78 -5.25
CA GLY A 408 -16.06 -11.82 -5.82
C GLY A 408 -14.71 -11.34 -6.30
N TRP A 409 -14.61 -10.10 -6.80
CA TRP A 409 -13.34 -9.51 -7.21
C TRP A 409 -12.36 -9.41 -6.05
N TYR A 410 -12.84 -8.90 -4.91
CA TYR A 410 -12.05 -8.81 -3.69
C TYR A 410 -11.68 -10.20 -3.17
N GLU A 411 -12.70 -11.05 -2.92
CA GLU A 411 -12.55 -12.34 -2.24
C GLU A 411 -11.58 -13.28 -2.97
N VAL A 412 -11.77 -13.50 -4.27
CA VAL A 412 -10.95 -14.45 -5.04
C VAL A 412 -9.50 -13.98 -5.16
N ASN A 413 -9.26 -12.66 -5.27
CA ASN A 413 -7.91 -12.13 -5.31
C ASN A 413 -7.20 -12.30 -3.96
N LYS A 414 -7.89 -12.09 -2.82
CA LYS A 414 -7.31 -12.23 -1.47
C LYS A 414 -7.05 -13.69 -1.09
N ILE A 415 -7.99 -14.62 -1.29
CA ILE A 415 -7.72 -16.04 -1.01
C ILE A 415 -6.62 -16.62 -1.90
N ALA A 416 -6.53 -16.16 -3.16
CA ALA A 416 -5.42 -16.52 -4.04
C ALA A 416 -4.08 -15.87 -3.64
N GLU A 417 -4.08 -14.67 -3.05
CA GLU A 417 -2.88 -14.01 -2.48
C GLU A 417 -2.33 -14.83 -1.30
N ILE A 418 -3.20 -15.24 -0.37
CA ILE A 418 -2.86 -16.16 0.73
C ILE A 418 -2.27 -17.46 0.18
N ALA A 419 -2.95 -18.11 -0.75
CA ALA A 419 -2.49 -19.38 -1.31
C ALA A 419 -1.14 -19.25 -2.05
N ARG A 420 -0.89 -18.15 -2.77
CA ARG A 420 0.41 -17.89 -3.40
C ARG A 420 1.53 -17.76 -2.37
N SER A 421 1.26 -17.23 -1.18
CA SER A 421 2.26 -17.09 -0.12
C SER A 421 2.69 -18.43 0.51
N HIS A 422 1.81 -19.43 0.51
CA HIS A 422 2.14 -20.80 0.96
C HIS A 422 2.60 -21.73 -0.18
N LEU A 423 2.13 -21.50 -1.41
CA LEU A 423 2.40 -22.34 -2.59
C LEU A 423 2.99 -21.52 -3.77
N PRO A 424 4.12 -20.80 -3.59
CA PRO A 424 4.64 -19.86 -4.60
C PRO A 424 5.08 -20.54 -5.91
N SER A 425 5.31 -21.85 -5.90
CA SER A 425 5.65 -22.65 -7.09
C SER A 425 4.43 -23.14 -7.88
N ASN A 426 3.20 -22.98 -7.37
CA ASN A 426 2.00 -23.47 -8.05
C ASN A 426 1.63 -22.58 -9.27
N LYS A 427 1.89 -23.12 -10.47
CA LYS A 427 1.67 -22.46 -11.77
C LYS A 427 0.20 -22.25 -12.16
N TRP A 428 -0.77 -22.65 -11.36
CA TRP A 428 -2.18 -22.30 -11.56
C TRP A 428 -2.55 -21.00 -10.85
N LEU A 429 -1.99 -20.74 -9.65
CA LEU A 429 -2.25 -19.53 -8.86
C LEU A 429 -1.75 -18.23 -9.51
N THR A 430 -0.93 -18.34 -10.57
CA THR A 430 -0.41 -17.23 -11.39
C THR A 430 -1.15 -17.05 -12.72
N LYS A 431 -2.20 -17.83 -13.00
CA LYS A 431 -3.00 -17.74 -14.23
C LYS A 431 -4.31 -17.00 -13.99
N LYS A 432 -4.81 -16.35 -15.05
CA LYS A 432 -6.13 -15.70 -15.05
C LYS A 432 -7.24 -16.76 -14.94
N LEU A 433 -8.01 -16.69 -13.86
CA LEU A 433 -9.24 -17.45 -13.61
C LEU A 433 -10.43 -16.73 -14.24
N VAL A 434 -11.41 -17.46 -14.77
CA VAL A 434 -12.69 -16.87 -15.20
C VAL A 434 -13.78 -17.18 -14.16
N ALA A 435 -14.57 -16.16 -13.81
CA ALA A 435 -15.72 -16.26 -12.94
C ALA A 435 -17.00 -15.77 -13.65
N GLU A 436 -18.00 -16.64 -13.73
CA GLU A 436 -19.32 -16.33 -14.30
C GLU A 436 -20.32 -16.06 -13.17
N VAL A 437 -20.74 -14.81 -12.99
CA VAL A 437 -21.65 -14.38 -11.92
C VAL A 437 -23.04 -14.07 -12.45
N ASN A 438 -24.04 -14.07 -11.57
CA ASN A 438 -25.43 -13.76 -11.91
C ASN A 438 -25.98 -14.61 -13.08
N ILE A 439 -25.62 -15.89 -13.13
CA ILE A 439 -26.21 -16.85 -14.07
C ILE A 439 -27.71 -16.96 -13.75
N ASN A 440 -28.56 -17.00 -14.78
CA ASN A 440 -30.03 -17.05 -14.64
C ASN A 440 -30.54 -18.47 -14.27
N ALA A 441 -30.04 -18.96 -13.14
CA ALA A 441 -30.45 -20.15 -12.39
C ALA A 441 -30.46 -19.77 -10.90
N SER A 442 -30.67 -20.72 -9.99
CA SER A 442 -30.74 -20.43 -8.55
C SER A 442 -30.33 -21.62 -7.68
N CYS A 443 -29.96 -21.36 -6.42
CA CYS A 443 -29.64 -22.38 -5.42
C CYS A 443 -28.45 -23.29 -5.81
N ASN A 444 -27.38 -22.73 -6.38
CA ASN A 444 -26.16 -23.49 -6.69
C ASN A 444 -24.97 -22.60 -7.04
N ALA A 445 -23.78 -23.13 -6.86
CA ALA A 445 -22.53 -22.64 -7.44
C ALA A 445 -21.70 -23.86 -7.89
N TYR A 446 -20.73 -23.69 -8.79
CA TYR A 446 -19.86 -24.80 -9.21
C TYR A 446 -18.54 -24.36 -9.84
N TRP A 447 -17.56 -25.26 -9.77
CA TRP A 447 -16.32 -25.26 -10.54
C TRP A 447 -16.37 -26.19 -11.75
N ASN A 448 -15.83 -25.74 -12.89
CA ASN A 448 -15.59 -26.61 -14.06
C ASN A 448 -14.29 -26.31 -14.84
N GLY A 449 -13.38 -25.53 -14.25
CA GLY A 449 -12.29 -24.83 -14.95
C GLY A 449 -12.49 -23.30 -14.98
N ALA A 450 -13.74 -22.87 -14.81
CA ALA A 450 -14.16 -21.54 -14.35
C ALA A 450 -15.06 -21.72 -13.11
N ILE A 451 -15.23 -20.67 -12.29
CA ILE A 451 -16.15 -20.65 -11.13
C ILE A 451 -17.48 -19.98 -11.52
N HIS A 452 -18.61 -20.52 -11.06
CA HIS A 452 -19.95 -20.18 -11.56
C HIS A 452 -20.94 -19.91 -10.43
N PHE A 453 -21.65 -18.78 -10.47
CA PHE A 453 -22.54 -18.32 -9.39
C PHE A 453 -23.94 -17.96 -9.89
N TYR A 454 -24.95 -18.40 -9.14
CA TYR A 454 -26.36 -18.29 -9.51
C TYR A 454 -27.07 -17.16 -8.74
N ARG A 455 -28.11 -16.60 -9.37
CA ARG A 455 -28.95 -15.57 -8.77
C ARG A 455 -29.77 -16.08 -7.59
N SER A 456 -30.25 -15.10 -6.82
CA SER A 456 -31.23 -15.27 -5.77
C SER A 456 -32.53 -15.91 -6.31
N SER A 457 -33.29 -16.49 -5.39
CA SER A 457 -34.65 -16.96 -5.65
C SER A 457 -35.50 -16.78 -4.40
N LYS A 458 -36.76 -17.21 -4.43
CA LYS A 458 -37.62 -17.21 -3.24
C LYS A 458 -37.02 -17.98 -2.04
N ASN A 459 -36.16 -18.97 -2.28
CA ASN A 459 -35.66 -19.89 -1.25
C ASN A 459 -34.17 -19.75 -0.96
N CYS A 460 -33.40 -19.13 -1.85
CA CYS A 460 -31.93 -19.12 -1.78
C CYS A 460 -31.37 -17.72 -2.09
N GLY A 461 -30.33 -17.32 -1.37
CA GLY A 461 -29.57 -16.10 -1.68
C GLY A 461 -28.86 -16.21 -3.04
N ASN A 462 -28.36 -15.07 -3.54
CA ASN A 462 -27.41 -15.05 -4.65
C ASN A 462 -26.09 -15.68 -4.17
N THR A 463 -25.61 -16.71 -4.86
CA THR A 463 -24.42 -17.44 -4.39
C THR A 463 -23.12 -16.68 -4.59
N GLY A 464 -23.11 -15.69 -5.50
CA GLY A 464 -22.01 -14.76 -5.69
C GLY A 464 -22.02 -13.59 -4.71
N GLU A 465 -22.98 -13.51 -3.79
CA GLU A 465 -23.05 -12.50 -2.71
C GLU A 465 -22.71 -13.11 -1.33
N ILE A 466 -22.06 -14.29 -1.31
CA ILE A 466 -21.70 -15.04 -0.09
C ILE A 466 -20.23 -15.49 -0.22
N GLN A 467 -19.34 -14.93 0.61
CA GLN A 467 -17.89 -15.10 0.45
C GLN A 467 -17.41 -16.53 0.71
N ALA A 468 -18.00 -17.23 1.68
CA ALA A 468 -17.68 -18.63 1.93
C ALA A 468 -17.94 -19.54 0.70
N ILE A 469 -18.81 -19.15 -0.22
CA ILE A 469 -19.07 -19.90 -1.46
C ILE A 469 -18.04 -19.55 -2.54
N TRP A 470 -17.59 -18.29 -2.63
CA TRP A 470 -16.47 -17.91 -3.49
C TRP A 470 -15.20 -18.68 -3.14
N ALA A 471 -14.82 -18.68 -1.85
CA ALA A 471 -13.69 -19.44 -1.35
C ALA A 471 -13.84 -20.96 -1.62
N HIS A 472 -15.05 -21.51 -1.44
CA HIS A 472 -15.35 -22.90 -1.73
C HIS A 472 -15.15 -23.24 -3.21
N GLU A 473 -15.80 -22.51 -4.13
CA GLU A 473 -15.70 -22.81 -5.56
C GLU A 473 -14.29 -22.59 -6.12
N TRP A 474 -13.57 -21.60 -5.60
CA TRP A 474 -12.17 -21.37 -5.92
C TRP A 474 -11.27 -22.53 -5.44
N GLY A 475 -11.54 -23.10 -4.27
CA GLY A 475 -10.79 -24.23 -3.71
C GLY A 475 -10.83 -25.48 -4.60
N HIS A 476 -11.93 -25.75 -5.30
CA HIS A 476 -11.99 -26.84 -6.30
C HIS A 476 -10.99 -26.63 -7.44
N GLY A 477 -10.66 -25.37 -7.73
CA GLY A 477 -9.60 -24.99 -8.66
C GLY A 477 -8.22 -25.29 -8.12
N LEU A 478 -7.97 -25.01 -6.84
CA LEU A 478 -6.68 -25.31 -6.20
C LEU A 478 -6.42 -26.82 -6.17
N ASP A 479 -7.36 -27.61 -5.65
CA ASP A 479 -7.22 -29.07 -5.53
C ASP A 479 -7.08 -29.74 -6.91
N ARG A 480 -7.74 -29.19 -7.94
CA ARG A 480 -7.60 -29.68 -9.33
C ARG A 480 -6.19 -29.47 -9.89
N ASN A 481 -5.49 -28.45 -9.42
CA ASN A 481 -4.20 -27.99 -9.93
C ASN A 481 -3.08 -28.12 -8.89
N ASP A 482 -3.21 -29.08 -7.99
CA ASP A 482 -2.20 -29.46 -7.02
C ASP A 482 -1.11 -30.37 -7.63
N ASN A 483 -0.23 -30.91 -6.77
CA ASN A 483 0.90 -31.74 -7.18
C ASN A 483 0.49 -33.15 -7.69
N THR A 484 -0.73 -33.62 -7.42
CA THR A 484 -1.28 -34.86 -8.00
C THR A 484 -2.02 -34.63 -9.31
N GLY A 485 -2.65 -33.46 -9.48
CA GLY A 485 -3.30 -32.97 -10.72
C GLY A 485 -4.41 -33.86 -11.30
N SER A 486 -4.82 -34.91 -10.59
CA SER A 486 -5.53 -36.07 -11.18
C SER A 486 -6.65 -36.64 -10.31
N ILE A 487 -6.73 -36.27 -9.03
CA ILE A 487 -7.64 -36.93 -8.06
C ILE A 487 -8.89 -36.08 -7.76
N ALA A 488 -8.79 -34.75 -7.76
CA ALA A 488 -9.96 -33.86 -7.81
C ALA A 488 -10.56 -33.81 -9.23
N GLY A 489 -11.20 -34.88 -9.71
CA GLY A 489 -12.17 -34.76 -10.81
C GLY A 489 -13.38 -33.94 -10.34
N PRO A 490 -14.02 -33.09 -11.19
CA PRO A 490 -15.13 -32.22 -10.78
C PRO A 490 -16.33 -33.07 -10.32
N SER A 491 -16.36 -33.35 -9.02
CA SER A 491 -17.34 -34.15 -8.28
C SER A 491 -17.08 -34.18 -6.77
N GLY A 492 -16.11 -33.42 -6.25
CA GLY A 492 -16.23 -32.87 -4.89
C GLY A 492 -17.28 -31.76 -4.90
N GLU A 493 -18.16 -31.73 -3.90
CA GLU A 493 -19.08 -30.63 -3.54
C GLU A 493 -19.97 -29.92 -4.62
N GLY A 494 -20.18 -30.44 -5.85
CA GLY A 494 -21.25 -29.98 -6.78
C GLY A 494 -20.89 -30.14 -8.27
N ILE A 495 -21.77 -30.38 -9.27
CA ILE A 495 -23.22 -30.23 -9.44
C ILE A 495 -23.83 -31.35 -10.32
N ALA A 496 -25.13 -31.61 -10.13
CA ALA A 496 -26.13 -32.23 -11.03
C ALA A 496 -25.70 -33.17 -12.18
N GLY A 497 -26.00 -34.46 -12.01
CA GLY A 497 -26.12 -35.41 -13.12
C GLY A 497 -26.61 -36.78 -12.65
N ALA A 498 -27.86 -37.12 -12.94
CA ALA A 498 -28.41 -38.44 -12.59
C ALA A 498 -27.83 -39.55 -13.48
N TYR A 499 -26.64 -40.04 -13.14
CA TYR A 499 -26.23 -41.40 -13.45
C TYR A 499 -25.86 -42.12 -12.15
N CYS A 500 -26.71 -43.07 -11.78
CA CYS A 500 -26.35 -44.05 -10.76
C CYS A 500 -25.21 -44.89 -11.32
N VAL A 501 -23.96 -44.55 -11.00
CA VAL A 501 -22.88 -45.53 -11.09
C VAL A 501 -23.26 -46.66 -10.14
N GLU A 502 -23.21 -47.88 -10.65
CA GLU A 502 -23.75 -49.06 -9.98
C GLU A 502 -23.14 -49.24 -8.58
N ARG A 503 -23.94 -49.79 -7.65
CA ARG A 503 -23.54 -50.20 -6.30
C ARG A 503 -22.14 -50.85 -6.27
N THR A 504 -21.11 -50.08 -5.99
CA THR A 504 -19.85 -50.56 -5.44
C THR A 504 -19.99 -50.65 -3.92
N PRO A 505 -19.83 -51.84 -3.30
CA PRO A 505 -20.08 -52.03 -1.87
C PRO A 505 -18.91 -51.58 -0.97
N ASN A 506 -18.17 -50.55 -1.38
CA ASN A 506 -17.06 -49.96 -0.65
C ASN A 506 -17.18 -48.41 -0.74
N LEU A 507 -17.21 -47.69 0.39
CA LEU A 507 -16.79 -46.29 0.46
C LEU A 507 -15.25 -46.21 0.34
N SER A 508 -14.69 -46.75 -0.74
CA SER A 508 -13.36 -46.37 -1.24
C SER A 508 -13.52 -45.01 -1.92
N VAL A 509 -13.50 -43.95 -1.12
CA VAL A 509 -13.80 -42.59 -1.58
C VAL A 509 -12.60 -42.06 -2.35
N HIS A 510 -12.73 -41.97 -3.68
CA HIS A 510 -11.62 -41.60 -4.55
C HIS A 510 -11.48 -40.10 -4.82
N HIS A 511 -12.54 -39.29 -4.69
CA HIS A 511 -12.49 -37.86 -5.03
C HIS A 511 -13.18 -37.04 -3.92
N MET A 512 -12.40 -36.25 -3.18
CA MET A 512 -12.83 -35.33 -2.12
C MET A 512 -11.94 -34.08 -2.16
N THR A 513 -12.46 -32.94 -1.74
CA THR A 513 -11.87 -31.60 -1.97
C THR A 513 -11.91 -30.76 -0.70
N ASP A 514 -10.97 -29.85 -0.54
CA ASP A 514 -10.65 -29.16 0.72
C ASP A 514 -11.35 -27.80 0.85
N THR A 515 -12.37 -27.59 0.01
CA THR A 515 -13.05 -26.32 -0.25
C THR A 515 -13.70 -25.68 0.97
N ASP A 516 -14.35 -26.46 1.82
CA ASP A 516 -14.92 -25.98 3.09
C ASP A 516 -13.83 -25.53 4.08
N ILE A 517 -12.61 -26.10 4.01
CA ILE A 517 -11.50 -25.76 4.91
C ILE A 517 -10.91 -24.40 4.51
N TYR A 518 -10.61 -24.20 3.22
CA TYR A 518 -10.07 -22.93 2.74
C TYR A 518 -11.02 -21.78 3.09
N ALA A 519 -12.33 -21.97 2.90
CA ALA A 519 -13.34 -20.99 3.31
C ALA A 519 -13.35 -20.76 4.84
N ALA A 520 -13.36 -21.83 5.65
CA ALA A 520 -13.41 -21.72 7.10
C ALA A 520 -12.16 -21.06 7.72
N LEU A 521 -10.96 -21.39 7.22
CA LEU A 521 -9.71 -20.78 7.68
C LEU A 521 -9.53 -19.34 7.15
N HIS A 522 -9.92 -19.06 5.91
CA HIS A 522 -9.83 -17.71 5.35
C HIS A 522 -10.75 -16.73 6.08
N LEU A 523 -12.02 -17.08 6.25
CA LEU A 523 -13.03 -16.21 6.84
C LEU A 523 -13.14 -16.35 8.37
N ASN A 524 -12.44 -17.32 8.97
CA ASN A 524 -12.56 -17.66 10.39
C ASN A 524 -14.01 -17.99 10.85
N ASP A 525 -14.88 -18.37 9.91
CA ASP A 525 -16.26 -18.77 10.18
C ASP A 525 -16.44 -20.25 9.87
N SER A 526 -16.98 -20.98 10.85
CA SER A 526 -17.36 -22.39 10.69
C SER A 526 -18.62 -22.56 9.83
N CYS A 527 -19.36 -21.47 9.56
CA CYS A 527 -20.59 -21.43 8.78
C CYS A 527 -20.33 -21.34 7.28
N ILE A 528 -20.32 -22.48 6.59
CA ILE A 528 -20.24 -22.50 5.13
C ILE A 528 -21.64 -22.26 4.55
N GLY A 529 -21.75 -21.22 3.71
CA GLY A 529 -22.98 -20.88 3.02
C GLY A 529 -23.99 -20.08 3.86
N ARG A 530 -23.54 -19.21 4.77
CA ARG A 530 -24.41 -18.22 5.46
C ARG A 530 -25.29 -17.49 4.43
N ASN A 531 -26.61 -17.44 4.68
CA ASN A 531 -27.65 -16.93 3.77
C ASN A 531 -27.88 -17.68 2.45
N PHE A 532 -27.20 -18.79 2.17
CA PHE A 532 -27.48 -19.59 0.96
C PHE A 532 -28.94 -20.02 0.91
N LEU A 533 -29.53 -20.37 2.06
CA LEU A 533 -30.98 -20.47 2.22
C LEU A 533 -31.49 -19.22 2.96
N ILE A 534 -32.42 -18.49 2.34
CA ILE A 534 -32.89 -17.19 2.86
C ILE A 534 -33.48 -17.36 4.27
N GLY A 535 -33.00 -16.56 5.21
CA GLY A 535 -33.44 -16.59 6.61
C GLY A 535 -32.94 -17.80 7.41
N ARG A 536 -31.94 -18.54 6.91
CA ARG A 536 -31.18 -19.53 7.67
C ARG A 536 -29.79 -18.98 7.99
N THR A 537 -29.56 -18.66 9.26
CA THR A 537 -28.21 -18.50 9.82
C THR A 537 -27.70 -19.85 10.33
N CYS A 538 -26.38 -20.00 10.52
CA CYS A 538 -25.78 -21.17 11.20
C CYS A 538 -26.03 -21.16 12.72
N GLY A 539 -27.30 -21.11 13.11
CA GLY A 539 -27.75 -21.10 14.50
C GLY A 539 -27.89 -22.50 15.10
N GLY A 540 -26.81 -23.28 15.17
CA GLY A 540 -26.71 -24.48 16.03
C GLY A 540 -27.73 -25.62 15.79
N PHE A 541 -28.49 -25.59 14.69
CA PHE A 541 -29.27 -26.73 14.20
C PHE A 541 -28.26 -27.76 13.67
N GLY A 542 -27.79 -28.72 14.45
CA GLY A 542 -28.56 -29.47 15.43
C GLY A 542 -28.76 -30.86 14.86
N ASP A 543 -27.63 -31.56 14.72
CA ASP A 543 -27.52 -32.98 14.39
C ASP A 543 -28.39 -33.44 13.20
N PRO A 544 -27.90 -33.37 11.94
CA PRO A 544 -28.70 -33.71 10.77
C PRO A 544 -29.18 -35.18 10.72
N CYS A 545 -28.79 -36.04 11.67
CA CYS A 545 -29.10 -37.46 11.65
C CYS A 545 -29.59 -38.09 12.98
N ASN A 546 -29.25 -37.59 14.17
CA ASN A 546 -29.57 -38.33 15.41
C ASN A 546 -31.05 -38.31 15.86
N GLU A 547 -31.93 -37.45 15.34
CA GLU A 547 -33.39 -37.61 15.58
C GLU A 547 -33.98 -38.88 14.90
N CYS A 548 -33.19 -39.59 14.08
CA CYS A 548 -33.57 -40.90 13.53
C CYS A 548 -33.35 -42.08 14.50
N SER A 549 -32.89 -41.85 15.74
CA SER A 549 -32.61 -42.91 16.73
C SER A 549 -33.78 -43.21 17.68
N GLY A 550 -34.89 -43.68 17.10
CA GLY A 550 -35.89 -44.59 17.71
C GLY A 550 -36.48 -44.30 19.11
N GLY A 551 -37.76 -43.91 19.14
CA GLY A 551 -38.71 -44.50 20.11
C GLY A 551 -39.38 -43.59 21.13
N GLU A 552 -40.30 -42.71 20.70
CA GLU A 552 -41.45 -42.33 21.54
C GLU A 552 -42.78 -42.47 20.77
N PRO A 553 -43.77 -43.21 21.29
CA PRO A 553 -45.13 -43.21 20.75
C PRO A 553 -45.96 -42.08 21.39
N ASN A 554 -46.71 -41.36 20.54
CA ASN A 554 -47.72 -40.33 20.85
C ASN A 554 -47.25 -38.86 20.91
N VAL A 555 -47.07 -38.23 19.74
CA VAL A 555 -47.23 -36.78 19.59
C VAL A 555 -48.61 -36.51 18.93
N PRO A 556 -49.55 -35.76 19.57
CA PRO A 556 -50.91 -35.60 19.03
C PRO A 556 -51.01 -34.83 17.71
N SER A 557 -51.88 -35.30 16.83
CA SER A 557 -51.97 -34.95 15.40
C SER A 557 -52.43 -33.52 15.04
N TRP A 558 -52.61 -32.61 16.01
CA TRP A 558 -53.07 -31.24 15.77
C TRP A 558 -51.97 -30.17 15.87
N LYS A 559 -50.72 -30.55 16.18
CA LYS A 559 -49.54 -29.66 16.07
C LYS A 559 -48.85 -29.70 14.69
N LEU A 560 -49.44 -30.37 13.70
CA LEU A 560 -48.79 -30.76 12.44
C LEU A 560 -49.09 -29.80 11.26
N SER A 561 -49.20 -28.49 11.51
CA SER A 561 -49.60 -27.49 10.51
C SER A 561 -48.48 -26.55 10.02
N SER A 562 -47.24 -26.70 10.50
CA SER A 562 -46.07 -25.95 10.01
C SER A 562 -45.09 -26.89 9.26
N MET A 563 -45.37 -27.13 7.98
CA MET A 563 -44.61 -28.04 7.11
C MET A 563 -43.24 -27.45 6.70
N LEU A 564 -42.30 -27.31 7.63
CA LEU A 564 -40.95 -26.78 7.36
C LEU A 564 -39.82 -27.40 8.22
N SER A 565 -40.13 -28.18 9.26
CA SER A 565 -39.14 -28.94 10.06
C SER A 565 -39.10 -30.43 9.72
N ALA A 566 -40.25 -31.05 9.42
CA ALA A 566 -40.34 -32.48 9.11
C ALA A 566 -39.86 -32.86 7.69
N LEU A 567 -39.56 -31.88 6.82
CA LEU A 567 -39.12 -32.12 5.44
C LEU A 567 -37.59 -32.23 5.28
N ALA A 568 -36.82 -31.93 6.35
CA ALA A 568 -35.35 -31.95 6.31
C ALA A 568 -34.75 -33.35 6.52
N CYS A 569 -35.45 -34.28 7.19
CA CYS A 569 -34.96 -35.65 7.45
C CYS A 569 -35.66 -36.72 6.58
N ALA A 570 -36.66 -36.35 5.77
CA ALA A 570 -37.53 -37.29 5.07
C ALA A 570 -37.06 -37.64 3.64
N ALA A 571 -35.83 -38.15 3.51
CA ALA A 571 -35.28 -38.61 2.22
C ALA A 571 -34.93 -40.12 2.16
N VAL A 572 -35.03 -40.86 3.28
CA VAL A 572 -34.84 -42.34 3.29
C VAL A 572 -35.99 -43.06 4.00
N SER A 573 -37.20 -42.96 3.43
CA SER A 573 -38.26 -43.96 3.61
C SER A 573 -39.32 -43.81 2.51
N HIS A 574 -39.19 -44.62 1.46
CA HIS A 574 -40.13 -44.84 0.34
C HIS A 574 -41.38 -43.95 0.26
N THR A 575 -41.40 -42.95 -0.62
CA THR A 575 -42.44 -42.78 -1.67
C THR A 575 -42.23 -41.52 -2.53
N SER A 576 -41.98 -41.72 -3.83
CA SER A 576 -42.54 -40.94 -4.96
C SER A 576 -42.73 -39.41 -4.80
N LEU A 577 -41.71 -38.64 -4.42
CA LEU A 577 -41.68 -37.19 -4.66
C LEU A 577 -40.30 -36.74 -5.16
N THR A 578 -40.30 -36.03 -6.29
CA THR A 578 -39.11 -35.57 -7.02
C THR A 578 -38.71 -34.15 -6.59
N TYR A 579 -37.88 -34.01 -5.56
CA TYR A 579 -37.00 -32.84 -5.34
C TYR A 579 -35.95 -33.19 -4.27
N PRO A 580 -34.65 -33.32 -4.60
CA PRO A 580 -33.61 -33.55 -3.60
C PRO A 580 -33.22 -32.24 -2.92
N ILE A 581 -33.29 -32.19 -1.58
CA ILE A 581 -32.76 -31.07 -0.79
C ILE A 581 -31.40 -31.49 -0.26
N ASN A 582 -30.33 -30.94 -0.84
CA ASN A 582 -28.95 -31.17 -0.39
C ASN A 582 -28.65 -30.23 0.81
N PRO A 583 -27.91 -30.65 1.85
CA PRO A 583 -27.52 -29.75 2.95
C PRO A 583 -26.38 -28.82 2.50
N VAL A 584 -26.74 -27.71 1.85
CA VAL A 584 -25.76 -26.74 1.30
C VAL A 584 -25.24 -25.76 2.37
N VAL A 585 -26.00 -25.49 3.43
CA VAL A 585 -25.51 -24.75 4.60
C VAL A 585 -24.92 -25.75 5.59
N ARG A 586 -23.65 -25.58 5.96
CA ARG A 586 -22.92 -26.50 6.85
C ARG A 586 -22.22 -25.75 7.96
N ASP A 587 -22.08 -26.41 9.11
CA ASP A 587 -21.33 -25.91 10.26
C ASP A 587 -20.26 -26.94 10.63
N VAL A 588 -18.99 -26.58 10.37
CA VAL A 588 -17.81 -27.43 10.66
C VAL A 588 -17.38 -27.37 12.12
N ASP A 589 -18.10 -26.63 12.98
CA ASP A 589 -17.89 -26.69 14.42
C ASP A 589 -18.92 -27.58 15.12
N TYR A 590 -18.52 -28.81 15.44
CA TYR A 590 -19.38 -29.70 16.19
C TYR A 590 -19.79 -29.16 17.58
N VAL A 591 -19.04 -28.21 18.16
CA VAL A 591 -19.36 -27.61 19.47
C VAL A 591 -20.59 -26.70 19.40
N LYS A 592 -20.86 -26.09 18.23
CA LYS A 592 -22.09 -25.32 17.94
C LYS A 592 -23.32 -26.23 17.82
N ARG A 593 -23.16 -27.53 17.56
CA ARG A 593 -24.27 -28.48 17.46
C ARG A 593 -24.83 -28.84 18.83
N ARG A 594 -26.15 -29.01 18.90
CA ARG A 594 -26.87 -29.48 20.10
C ARG A 594 -26.30 -30.76 20.73
N SER A 595 -25.81 -31.70 19.93
CA SER A 595 -25.22 -32.97 20.43
C SER A 595 -23.78 -32.82 20.92
N ARG A 596 -23.06 -31.76 20.51
CA ARG A 596 -21.62 -31.57 20.74
C ARG A 596 -20.77 -32.78 20.39
N LYS A 597 -21.17 -33.50 19.33
CA LYS A 597 -20.48 -34.70 18.85
C LYS A 597 -19.95 -34.49 17.43
N PRO A 598 -18.71 -34.95 17.18
CA PRO A 598 -18.11 -34.85 15.86
C PRO A 598 -18.81 -35.74 14.81
N HIS A 599 -18.69 -35.35 13.54
CA HIS A 599 -18.99 -36.22 12.41
C HIS A 599 -17.83 -37.19 12.19
N GLY A 600 -17.86 -38.35 12.82
CA GLY A 600 -16.83 -39.38 12.64
C GLY A 600 -17.04 -40.31 11.42
N LEU A 601 -16.06 -41.18 11.14
CA LEU A 601 -16.16 -42.24 10.13
C LEU A 601 -17.42 -43.13 10.29
N SER A 602 -17.82 -43.45 11.52
CA SER A 602 -19.06 -44.17 11.82
C SER A 602 -20.31 -43.36 11.50
N PHE A 603 -20.29 -42.04 11.69
CA PHE A 603 -21.36 -41.17 11.21
C PHE A 603 -21.42 -41.19 9.68
N ALA A 604 -20.28 -41.04 9.00
CA ALA A 604 -20.18 -41.04 7.55
C ALA A 604 -20.74 -42.32 6.91
N LYS A 605 -20.33 -43.49 7.43
CA LYS A 605 -20.81 -44.82 7.00
C LYS A 605 -22.31 -44.99 7.13
N ASN A 606 -22.90 -44.52 8.23
CA ASN A 606 -24.31 -44.73 8.54
C ASN A 606 -25.25 -43.71 7.86
N ASN A 607 -24.76 -42.51 7.56
CA ASN A 607 -25.62 -41.38 7.18
C ASN A 607 -25.34 -40.81 5.78
N CYS A 608 -24.08 -40.73 5.35
CA CYS A 608 -23.74 -40.01 4.13
C CYS A 608 -24.05 -40.76 2.83
N ASN A 609 -24.17 -42.09 2.85
CA ASN A 609 -24.48 -42.91 1.65
C ASN A 609 -23.58 -42.63 0.42
N GLY A 610 -22.34 -42.17 0.63
CA GLY A 610 -21.41 -41.77 -0.43
C GLY A 610 -21.59 -40.35 -0.98
N MET A 611 -22.47 -39.52 -0.41
CA MET A 611 -22.60 -38.10 -0.77
C MET A 611 -21.38 -37.31 -0.30
N VAL A 612 -20.60 -36.76 -1.25
CA VAL A 612 -19.40 -35.95 -0.98
C VAL A 612 -19.69 -34.80 -0.01
N HIS A 613 -20.78 -34.05 -0.22
CA HIS A 613 -21.27 -32.95 0.66
C HIS A 613 -21.42 -33.30 2.14
N CYS A 614 -21.67 -34.57 2.44
CA CYS A 614 -21.81 -35.07 3.81
C CYS A 614 -20.49 -35.61 4.36
N LEU A 615 -19.68 -36.23 3.49
CA LEU A 615 -18.34 -36.71 3.82
C LEU A 615 -17.36 -35.55 4.06
N GLY A 616 -17.54 -34.40 3.37
CA GLY A 616 -16.72 -33.19 3.50
C GLY A 616 -16.64 -32.68 4.94
N GLY A 617 -17.79 -32.67 5.61
CA GLY A 617 -17.91 -32.25 7.00
C GLY A 617 -17.20 -33.14 8.04
N VAL A 618 -16.60 -34.28 7.65
CA VAL A 618 -15.78 -35.11 8.56
C VAL A 618 -14.38 -34.50 8.70
N TYR A 619 -13.67 -34.31 7.59
CA TYR A 619 -12.28 -33.84 7.63
C TYR A 619 -12.18 -32.32 7.84
N SER A 620 -13.10 -31.53 7.27
CA SER A 620 -13.14 -30.08 7.53
C SER A 620 -13.32 -29.77 9.03
N GLU A 621 -14.08 -30.61 9.72
CA GLU A 621 -14.30 -30.51 11.16
C GLU A 621 -13.11 -31.01 11.99
N ALA A 622 -12.35 -32.00 11.51
CA ALA A 622 -11.08 -32.39 12.11
C ALA A 622 -10.08 -31.22 12.07
N ILE A 623 -9.97 -30.51 10.94
CA ILE A 623 -9.04 -29.39 10.78
C ILE A 623 -9.51 -28.16 11.55
N TRP A 624 -10.81 -27.87 11.56
CA TRP A 624 -11.38 -26.86 12.45
C TRP A 624 -11.14 -27.19 13.94
N SER A 625 -11.11 -28.48 14.30
CA SER A 625 -10.73 -28.94 15.64
C SER A 625 -9.24 -28.77 15.91
N LEU A 626 -8.37 -28.97 14.92
CA LEU A 626 -6.92 -28.74 15.05
C LEU A 626 -6.63 -27.28 15.43
N TYR A 627 -7.22 -26.35 14.68
CA TYR A 627 -7.14 -24.90 14.92
C TYR A 627 -7.80 -24.49 16.25
N LYS A 628 -9.12 -24.64 16.38
CA LYS A 628 -9.86 -24.03 17.51
C LYS A 628 -9.66 -24.74 18.84
N ARG A 629 -9.18 -25.99 18.84
CA ARG A 629 -9.10 -26.85 20.02
C ARG A 629 -7.72 -27.48 20.21
N THR A 630 -7.34 -28.49 19.43
CA THR A 630 -6.30 -29.44 19.90
C THR A 630 -4.89 -28.86 19.93
N LEU A 631 -4.50 -27.94 19.04
CA LEU A 631 -3.21 -27.23 19.17
C LEU A 631 -3.16 -26.39 20.46
N ARG A 632 -4.29 -25.78 20.83
CA ARG A 632 -4.43 -24.90 21.99
C ARG A 632 -4.53 -25.70 23.29
N ASP A 633 -5.25 -26.80 23.28
CA ASP A 633 -5.43 -27.72 24.42
C ASP A 633 -4.13 -28.48 24.75
N GLU A 634 -3.38 -28.95 23.74
CA GLU A 634 -2.15 -29.74 23.95
C GLU A 634 -0.90 -28.87 24.23
N TYR A 635 -0.80 -27.68 23.60
CA TYR A 635 0.42 -26.85 23.64
C TYR A 635 0.23 -25.45 24.24
N GLY A 636 -1.00 -25.06 24.59
CA GLY A 636 -1.29 -23.73 25.14
C GLY A 636 -1.22 -22.59 24.12
N TYR A 637 -1.22 -22.90 22.82
CA TYR A 637 -1.13 -21.90 21.75
C TYR A 637 -2.30 -20.90 21.80
N ASP A 638 -1.97 -19.64 21.52
CA ASP A 638 -2.93 -18.60 21.22
C ASP A 638 -3.67 -18.90 19.89
N GLU A 639 -4.69 -18.09 19.60
CA GLU A 639 -5.52 -18.28 18.41
C GLU A 639 -4.76 -18.02 17.11
N ASN A 640 -3.82 -17.08 17.09
CA ASN A 640 -3.03 -16.74 15.90
C ASN A 640 -2.01 -17.83 15.58
N THR A 641 -1.24 -18.31 16.56
CA THR A 641 -0.31 -19.44 16.35
C THR A 641 -1.05 -20.69 15.90
N ALA A 642 -2.18 -21.02 16.53
CA ALA A 642 -2.96 -22.19 16.13
C ALA A 642 -3.55 -22.05 14.71
N LEU A 643 -3.94 -20.83 14.30
CA LEU A 643 -4.39 -20.55 12.93
C LEU A 643 -3.25 -20.73 11.93
N GLU A 644 -2.09 -20.09 12.10
CA GLU A 644 -1.01 -20.15 11.10
C GLU A 644 -0.40 -21.55 10.96
N VAL A 645 -0.28 -22.31 12.06
CA VAL A 645 0.10 -23.73 12.01
C VAL A 645 -0.92 -24.52 11.17
N THR A 646 -2.22 -24.36 11.44
CA THR A 646 -3.27 -25.10 10.73
C THR A 646 -3.37 -24.71 9.25
N THR A 647 -3.26 -23.41 8.94
CA THR A 647 -3.29 -22.88 7.58
C THR A 647 -2.09 -23.38 6.77
N ARG A 648 -0.87 -23.32 7.31
CA ARG A 648 0.32 -23.89 6.65
C ARG A 648 0.16 -25.39 6.39
N LEU A 649 -0.27 -26.15 7.39
CA LEU A 649 -0.49 -27.60 7.24
C LEU A 649 -1.54 -27.89 6.18
N THR A 650 -2.63 -27.12 6.13
CA THR A 650 -3.68 -27.27 5.12
C THR A 650 -3.13 -27.11 3.70
N TYR A 651 -2.52 -25.96 3.39
CA TYR A 651 -2.01 -25.70 2.04
C TYR A 651 -0.90 -26.65 1.60
N ILE A 652 -0.02 -27.09 2.51
CA ILE A 652 1.10 -27.98 2.18
C ILE A 652 0.66 -29.44 2.07
N ALA A 653 -0.15 -29.94 3.02
CA ALA A 653 -0.55 -31.34 3.06
C ALA A 653 -1.53 -31.70 1.93
N ALA A 654 -2.48 -30.81 1.62
CA ALA A 654 -3.53 -31.02 0.62
C ALA A 654 -2.99 -31.57 -0.71
N GLY A 655 -1.88 -31.00 -1.19
CA GLY A 655 -1.36 -31.26 -2.54
C GLY A 655 -0.86 -32.68 -2.82
N ASN A 656 -0.79 -33.57 -1.83
CA ASN A 656 -0.48 -35.00 -1.99
C ASN A 656 -1.58 -35.92 -1.40
N VAL A 657 -2.73 -35.37 -0.99
CA VAL A 657 -3.86 -36.17 -0.48
C VAL A 657 -4.50 -36.95 -1.62
N GLN A 658 -4.38 -38.27 -1.58
CA GLN A 658 -5.02 -39.18 -2.54
C GLN A 658 -6.44 -39.58 -2.14
N ARG A 659 -6.78 -39.42 -0.86
CA ARG A 659 -8.12 -39.57 -0.26
C ARG A 659 -8.08 -39.12 1.19
N TRP A 660 -9.18 -38.64 1.76
CA TRP A 660 -9.17 -38.28 3.18
C TRP A 660 -9.13 -39.50 4.12
N PHE A 661 -9.96 -40.51 3.85
CA PHE A 661 -10.04 -41.74 4.64
C PHE A 661 -10.64 -42.92 3.84
N THR A 662 -10.65 -44.11 4.42
CA THR A 662 -11.32 -45.31 3.89
C THR A 662 -12.23 -45.98 4.94
N GLU A 663 -13.16 -46.83 4.50
CA GLU A 663 -13.94 -47.65 5.43
C GLU A 663 -13.10 -48.60 6.30
N LYS A 664 -12.06 -49.18 5.69
CA LYS A 664 -11.36 -50.36 6.20
C LYS A 664 -10.23 -49.97 7.14
N ASP A 665 -9.46 -48.97 6.73
CA ASP A 665 -8.19 -48.61 7.34
C ASP A 665 -8.19 -47.14 7.83
N GLY A 666 -9.34 -46.44 7.87
CA GLY A 666 -9.40 -45.04 8.29
C GLY A 666 -8.52 -44.13 7.41
N GLY A 667 -7.88 -43.13 8.00
CA GLY A 667 -6.85 -42.30 7.37
C GLY A 667 -5.44 -42.86 7.58
N CYS A 668 -5.21 -44.15 7.29
CA CYS A 668 -3.92 -44.82 7.57
C CYS A 668 -3.14 -45.28 6.32
N GLU A 669 -3.64 -44.96 5.14
CA GLU A 669 -2.85 -45.12 3.91
C GLU A 669 -1.84 -43.97 3.80
N SER A 670 -0.67 -44.20 3.18
CA SER A 670 0.36 -43.14 3.08
C SER A 670 -0.12 -41.88 2.39
N GLY A 671 -0.99 -42.00 1.38
CA GLY A 671 -1.65 -40.88 0.68
C GLY A 671 -2.94 -40.37 1.36
N SER A 672 -3.18 -40.68 2.63
CA SER A 672 -4.38 -40.23 3.33
C SER A 672 -4.20 -38.87 4.02
N GLY A 673 -5.29 -38.13 4.25
CA GLY A 673 -5.25 -36.78 4.84
C GLY A 673 -4.48 -36.72 6.16
N TYR A 674 -4.76 -37.63 7.12
CA TYR A 674 -4.03 -37.71 8.39
C TYR A 674 -2.53 -37.92 8.18
N MET A 675 -2.14 -38.86 7.31
CA MET A 675 -0.74 -39.13 7.02
C MET A 675 -0.04 -37.97 6.29
N GLN A 676 -0.73 -37.26 5.40
CA GLN A 676 -0.18 -36.06 4.74
C GLN A 676 -0.01 -34.89 5.71
N TYR A 677 -0.91 -34.72 6.69
CA TYR A 677 -0.75 -33.73 7.75
C TYR A 677 0.47 -34.02 8.62
N LEU A 678 0.70 -35.29 8.99
CA LEU A 678 1.94 -35.68 9.67
C LEU A 678 3.17 -35.40 8.78
N ILE A 679 3.15 -35.73 7.49
CA ILE A 679 4.27 -35.47 6.56
C ILE A 679 4.56 -33.97 6.40
N ALA A 680 3.54 -33.11 6.46
CA ALA A 680 3.70 -31.65 6.38
C ALA A 680 4.13 -31.00 7.70
N ASP A 681 3.92 -31.69 8.82
CA ASP A 681 4.34 -31.31 10.18
C ASP A 681 5.75 -31.79 10.52
N ASP A 682 6.16 -32.94 9.99
CA ASP A 682 7.51 -33.53 10.13
C ASP A 682 8.64 -32.50 9.88
N ASP A 683 9.65 -32.48 10.77
CA ASP A 683 10.72 -31.49 10.76
C ASP A 683 12.13 -32.06 10.47
N ASP A 684 12.29 -33.38 10.41
CA ASP A 684 13.60 -34.04 10.22
C ASP A 684 13.65 -35.23 9.24
N GLY A 685 12.51 -35.63 8.68
CA GLY A 685 12.35 -36.72 7.72
C GLY A 685 12.01 -38.09 8.32
N ASP A 686 11.77 -38.20 9.64
CA ASP A 686 11.50 -39.48 10.32
C ASP A 686 10.26 -39.48 11.24
N LEU A 687 9.09 -39.60 10.62
CA LEU A 687 7.79 -39.90 11.25
C LEU A 687 7.79 -41.02 12.32
N ASN A 688 8.77 -41.94 12.35
CA ASN A 688 8.86 -42.95 13.41
C ASN A 688 9.33 -42.35 14.74
N ASN A 689 10.02 -41.21 14.70
CA ASN A 689 10.50 -40.49 15.87
C ASN A 689 9.41 -39.58 16.47
N GLY A 690 8.46 -39.10 15.65
CA GLY A 690 7.30 -38.27 15.99
C GLY A 690 7.11 -37.19 14.92
N THR A 691 6.33 -36.15 15.23
CA THR A 691 6.38 -34.82 14.55
C THR A 691 6.10 -33.73 15.60
N PRO A 692 6.43 -32.45 15.37
CA PRO A 692 6.26 -31.38 16.37
C PRO A 692 4.88 -31.26 17.00
N HIS A 693 3.81 -31.49 16.23
CA HIS A 693 2.41 -31.37 16.67
C HIS A 693 1.62 -32.69 16.57
N MET A 694 2.31 -33.84 16.53
CA MET A 694 1.69 -35.16 16.27
C MET A 694 0.50 -35.46 17.19
N LYS A 695 0.58 -35.13 18.49
CA LYS A 695 -0.53 -35.38 19.43
C LYS A 695 -1.78 -34.56 19.09
N ALA A 696 -1.62 -33.26 18.79
CA ALA A 696 -2.74 -32.40 18.44
C ALA A 696 -3.39 -32.84 17.12
N ILE A 697 -2.58 -33.20 16.11
CA ILE A 697 -3.05 -33.75 14.83
C ILE A 697 -3.77 -35.09 15.06
N TYR A 698 -3.14 -36.04 15.75
CA TYR A 698 -3.78 -37.32 16.08
C TYR A 698 -5.11 -37.12 16.81
N LYS A 699 -5.16 -36.27 17.85
CA LYS A 699 -6.41 -36.01 18.59
C LYS A 699 -7.49 -35.44 17.68
N ALA A 700 -7.15 -34.44 16.85
CA ALA A 700 -8.08 -33.80 15.93
C ALA A 700 -8.62 -34.73 14.84
N PHE A 701 -7.87 -35.74 14.43
CA PHE A 701 -8.33 -36.74 13.45
C PHE A 701 -8.98 -37.97 14.12
N SER A 702 -8.61 -38.26 15.38
CA SER A 702 -9.13 -39.41 16.16
C SER A 702 -10.52 -39.14 16.73
N ASP A 703 -10.81 -37.89 17.14
CA ASP A 703 -12.18 -37.46 17.50
C ASP A 703 -13.18 -37.70 16.33
N GLN A 704 -12.70 -37.70 15.08
CA GLN A 704 -13.45 -37.95 13.84
C GLN A 704 -13.25 -39.38 13.30
N GLU A 705 -12.62 -40.28 14.06
CA GLU A 705 -12.38 -41.69 13.69
C GLU A 705 -11.58 -41.89 12.37
N ILE A 706 -10.72 -40.91 12.01
CA ILE A 706 -9.91 -40.91 10.77
C ILE A 706 -8.39 -40.87 11.02
N ALA A 707 -7.93 -41.07 12.26
CA ALA A 707 -6.49 -41.20 12.63
C ALA A 707 -6.02 -42.66 12.80
N CYS A 708 -4.73 -42.83 13.12
CA CYS A 708 -4.06 -44.12 13.36
C CYS A 708 -3.06 -44.08 14.50
N ASP A 709 -2.90 -45.20 15.19
CA ASP A 709 -1.84 -45.44 16.19
C ASP A 709 -0.45 -45.78 15.57
N SER A 710 -0.32 -45.70 14.25
CA SER A 710 0.90 -46.01 13.49
C SER A 710 1.16 -44.93 12.44
N PRO A 711 2.29 -44.18 12.47
CA PRO A 711 3.38 -44.29 13.44
C PRO A 711 2.93 -44.02 14.89
N SER A 712 3.72 -44.46 15.86
CA SER A 712 3.36 -44.35 17.28
C SER A 712 3.22 -42.89 17.70
N VAL A 713 2.02 -42.48 18.14
CA VAL A 713 1.68 -41.10 18.48
C VAL A 713 2.59 -40.53 19.57
N LYS A 714 3.44 -39.57 19.22
CA LYS A 714 4.32 -38.82 20.11
C LYS A 714 4.85 -37.58 19.40
N ASP A 715 5.11 -36.52 20.17
CA ASP A 715 5.77 -35.34 19.63
C ASP A 715 7.29 -35.53 19.62
N SER A 716 7.96 -34.93 18.65
CA SER A 716 9.42 -34.89 18.49
C SER A 716 9.84 -33.61 17.77
N GLY A 717 11.12 -33.49 17.41
CA GLY A 717 11.60 -32.33 16.67
C GLY A 717 11.68 -31.03 17.47
N CYS A 718 11.96 -29.93 16.77
CA CYS A 718 11.82 -28.55 17.24
C CYS A 718 12.42 -28.17 18.61
N VAL A 719 13.44 -28.89 19.08
CA VAL A 719 14.15 -28.58 20.33
C VAL A 719 14.91 -27.26 20.18
N GLY A 720 14.61 -26.29 21.04
CA GLY A 720 15.25 -24.96 21.02
C GLY A 720 14.56 -23.94 20.10
N THR A 721 13.35 -24.24 19.62
CA THR A 721 12.43 -23.29 18.99
C THR A 721 12.07 -22.15 19.95
N PRO A 722 11.77 -20.94 19.45
CA PRO A 722 11.30 -19.83 20.28
C PRO A 722 10.11 -20.20 21.17
N ASP A 723 10.22 -19.86 22.45
CA ASP A 723 9.18 -20.03 23.48
C ASP A 723 8.52 -18.70 23.88
N THR A 724 8.92 -17.61 23.25
CA THR A 724 8.55 -16.23 23.58
C THR A 724 8.09 -15.50 22.33
N ALA A 725 6.98 -14.76 22.45
CA ALA A 725 6.38 -14.01 21.36
C ALA A 725 7.27 -12.81 20.97
N PRO A 726 7.39 -12.46 19.68
CA PRO A 726 7.99 -11.18 19.29
C PRO A 726 7.18 -10.01 19.85
N ALA A 727 7.83 -9.10 20.57
CA ALA A 727 7.27 -7.79 20.87
C ALA A 727 7.38 -6.94 19.60
N VAL A 728 6.25 -6.69 18.94
CA VAL A 728 6.14 -5.98 17.66
C VAL A 728 5.67 -4.55 17.89
N THR A 729 6.24 -3.63 17.13
CA THR A 729 5.75 -2.26 16.96
C THR A 729 5.42 -2.05 15.50
N VAL A 730 4.38 -1.27 15.20
CA VAL A 730 3.99 -0.93 13.82
C VAL A 730 3.85 0.58 13.72
N THR A 731 4.56 1.18 12.77
CA THR A 731 4.45 2.60 12.42
C THR A 731 3.74 2.72 11.08
N ARG A 732 2.60 3.41 11.07
CA ARG A 732 1.88 3.78 9.84
C ARG A 732 2.73 4.70 8.96
N GLY A 733 2.59 4.55 7.65
CA GLY A 733 3.06 5.49 6.64
C GLY A 733 1.99 5.74 5.58
N ASN A 734 2.35 6.52 4.55
CA ASN A 734 1.51 6.72 3.38
C ASN A 734 1.53 5.46 2.49
N THR A 735 0.39 4.78 2.34
CA THR A 735 0.23 3.50 1.63
C THR A 735 1.18 2.38 2.09
N GLU A 736 1.75 2.50 3.28
CA GLU A 736 2.70 1.54 3.84
C GLU A 736 2.59 1.42 5.37
N ALA A 737 3.15 0.35 5.92
CA ALA A 737 3.29 0.12 7.35
C ALA A 737 4.66 -0.51 7.63
N THR A 738 5.44 0.09 8.54
CA THR A 738 6.73 -0.45 8.96
C THR A 738 6.61 -1.14 10.30
N LEU A 739 6.93 -2.42 10.32
CA LEU A 739 6.99 -3.26 11.50
C LEU A 739 8.42 -3.33 12.01
N SER A 740 8.60 -3.34 13.34
CA SER A 740 9.90 -3.64 13.96
C SER A 740 9.73 -4.44 15.26
N TRP A 741 10.68 -5.33 15.55
CA TRP A 741 10.61 -6.23 16.71
C TRP A 741 12.00 -6.61 17.24
N ASN A 742 12.06 -7.02 18.50
CA ASN A 742 13.33 -7.41 19.14
C ASN A 742 13.81 -8.81 18.72
N ALA A 743 15.09 -9.10 18.98
CA ALA A 743 15.64 -10.43 18.75
C ALA A 743 15.11 -11.46 19.77
N VAL A 744 14.37 -12.46 19.30
CA VAL A 744 13.83 -13.57 20.10
C VAL A 744 14.85 -14.71 20.22
N SER A 745 14.93 -15.35 21.38
CA SER A 745 15.82 -16.50 21.62
C SER A 745 15.35 -17.73 20.83
N GLY A 746 16.29 -18.55 20.35
CA GLY A 746 15.97 -19.71 19.49
C GLY A 746 15.54 -19.37 18.05
N ALA A 747 15.30 -18.09 17.74
CA ALA A 747 14.80 -17.69 16.43
C ALA A 747 15.88 -17.73 15.34
N SER A 748 15.65 -18.54 14.31
CA SER A 748 16.45 -18.59 13.09
C SER A 748 15.99 -17.56 12.06
N ASN A 749 14.67 -17.34 11.95
CA ASN A 749 14.04 -16.30 11.12
C ASN A 749 12.68 -15.89 11.74
N TYR A 750 11.97 -14.97 11.09
CA TYR A 750 10.58 -14.64 11.40
C TYR A 750 9.71 -14.68 10.16
N GLN A 751 8.46 -15.05 10.37
CA GLN A 751 7.39 -14.96 9.39
C GLN A 751 6.49 -13.77 9.75
N VAL A 752 6.32 -12.84 8.81
CA VAL A 752 5.46 -11.65 8.95
C VAL A 752 4.16 -11.89 8.18
N PHE A 753 3.03 -11.79 8.86
CA PHE A 753 1.72 -12.02 8.28
C PHE A 753 0.86 -10.75 8.32
N ARG A 754 0.03 -10.56 7.29
CA ARG A 754 -1.01 -9.52 7.24
C ARG A 754 -2.37 -10.10 6.99
N THR A 755 -3.39 -9.51 7.61
CA THR A 755 -4.77 -9.64 7.17
C THR A 755 -5.53 -8.33 7.33
N GLU A 756 -6.79 -8.34 6.92
CA GLU A 756 -7.64 -7.17 6.76
C GLU A 756 -9.10 -7.62 6.71
N GLY A 757 -9.99 -6.98 7.48
CA GLY A 757 -11.40 -7.35 7.55
C GLY A 757 -11.94 -7.54 8.97
N VAL A 758 -13.20 -7.96 9.04
CA VAL A 758 -14.04 -7.93 10.26
C VAL A 758 -13.62 -8.87 11.39
N HIS A 759 -12.66 -9.77 11.15
CA HIS A 759 -12.17 -10.72 12.16
C HIS A 759 -10.74 -10.42 12.64
N GLN A 760 -10.18 -9.24 12.29
CA GLN A 760 -8.83 -8.80 12.70
C GLN A 760 -7.77 -9.87 12.41
N CYS A 761 -6.74 -10.00 13.25
CA CYS A 761 -5.78 -11.11 13.13
C CYS A 761 -6.43 -12.50 13.23
N SER A 762 -7.65 -12.67 13.73
CA SER A 762 -8.28 -13.99 13.72
C SER A 762 -8.72 -14.42 12.30
N GLN A 763 -8.70 -13.52 11.31
CA GLN A 763 -8.93 -13.81 9.90
C GLN A 763 -7.70 -14.47 9.25
N GLY A 764 -7.91 -15.21 8.15
CA GLY A 764 -6.82 -15.83 7.39
C GLY A 764 -5.87 -14.77 6.79
N LYS A 765 -4.57 -15.07 6.78
CA LYS A 765 -3.50 -14.09 6.53
C LYS A 765 -2.64 -14.44 5.32
N VAL A 766 -2.07 -13.43 4.67
CA VAL A 766 -0.99 -13.60 3.70
C VAL A 766 0.35 -13.61 4.44
N LEU A 767 1.21 -14.58 4.15
CA LEU A 767 2.61 -14.56 4.56
C LEU A 767 3.38 -13.59 3.65
N LEU A 768 3.71 -12.40 4.18
CA LEU A 768 4.36 -11.34 3.39
C LEU A 768 5.85 -11.60 3.17
N THR A 769 6.53 -12.11 4.19
CA THR A 769 7.96 -12.44 4.11
C THR A 769 8.38 -13.48 5.15
N THR A 770 9.45 -14.19 4.85
CA THR A 770 10.27 -14.89 5.84
C THR A 770 11.65 -14.23 5.86
N THR A 771 12.00 -13.54 6.94
CA THR A 771 13.25 -12.76 7.03
C THR A 771 14.06 -13.05 8.29
N THR A 772 15.38 -12.85 8.21
CA THR A 772 16.27 -12.80 9.38
C THR A 772 16.42 -11.39 9.96
N ASP A 773 15.95 -10.37 9.25
CA ASP A 773 15.89 -9.00 9.73
C ASP A 773 14.92 -8.85 10.90
N ARG A 774 15.01 -7.69 11.55
CA ARG A 774 14.22 -7.32 12.73
C ARG A 774 13.20 -6.22 12.45
N SER A 775 12.96 -5.96 11.16
CA SER A 775 12.02 -4.97 10.64
C SER A 775 11.54 -5.36 9.25
N PHE A 776 10.33 -4.94 8.88
CA PHE A 776 9.77 -5.13 7.55
C PHE A 776 8.84 -3.97 7.20
N THR A 777 8.92 -3.43 5.99
CA THR A 777 7.98 -2.41 5.49
C THR A 777 7.06 -3.05 4.46
N ASP A 778 5.77 -3.15 4.80
CA ASP A 778 4.72 -3.57 3.89
C ASP A 778 4.21 -2.36 3.10
N LYS A 779 3.97 -2.52 1.80
CA LYS A 779 3.69 -1.42 0.86
C LYS A 779 2.49 -1.72 -0.04
N GLY A 780 1.93 -0.66 -0.61
CA GLY A 780 0.76 -0.76 -1.48
C GLY A 780 -0.53 -1.02 -0.71
N LEU A 781 -0.61 -0.47 0.51
CA LEU A 781 -1.78 -0.51 1.37
C LEU A 781 -2.75 0.62 1.02
N GLN A 782 -4.02 0.44 1.36
CA GLN A 782 -5.04 1.48 1.17
C GLN A 782 -5.03 2.44 2.37
N ASN A 783 -4.76 3.73 2.13
CA ASN A 783 -4.88 4.75 3.18
C ASN A 783 -6.32 4.83 3.73
N GLY A 784 -6.43 5.01 5.05
CA GLY A 784 -7.71 5.11 5.77
C GLY A 784 -8.42 3.77 6.00
N ARG A 785 -7.79 2.64 5.65
CA ARG A 785 -8.30 1.30 5.92
C ARG A 785 -7.42 0.58 6.94
N GLU A 786 -8.04 -0.16 7.86
CA GLU A 786 -7.33 -0.88 8.90
C GLU A 786 -6.74 -2.20 8.37
N TYR A 787 -5.49 -2.47 8.75
CA TYR A 787 -4.74 -3.68 8.47
C TYR A 787 -4.21 -4.25 9.78
N TYR A 788 -4.09 -5.57 9.85
CA TYR A 788 -3.65 -6.26 11.07
C TYR A 788 -2.48 -7.17 10.79
N TYR A 789 -1.51 -7.17 11.70
CA TYR A 789 -0.27 -7.90 11.56
C TYR A 789 0.03 -8.78 12.77
N ILE A 790 0.68 -9.91 12.49
CA ILE A 790 1.40 -10.70 13.49
C ILE A 790 2.79 -11.05 12.97
N VAL A 791 3.74 -11.23 13.89
CA VAL A 791 5.07 -11.77 13.59
C VAL A 791 5.26 -13.04 14.41
N ILE A 792 5.69 -14.12 13.75
CA ILE A 792 6.00 -15.40 14.39
C ILE A 792 7.51 -15.63 14.31
N ALA A 793 8.16 -15.86 15.45
CA ALA A 793 9.54 -16.33 15.50
C ALA A 793 9.61 -17.82 15.14
N LYS A 794 10.53 -18.20 14.25
CA LYS A 794 10.67 -19.57 13.75
C LYS A 794 11.96 -20.22 14.21
N GLY A 795 11.89 -21.51 14.51
CA GLY A 795 13.06 -22.35 14.73
C GLY A 795 13.82 -22.65 13.43
N PRO A 796 14.83 -23.53 13.47
CA PRO A 796 15.65 -23.85 12.30
C PRO A 796 14.94 -24.67 11.21
N ASN A 797 13.84 -25.37 11.55
CA ASN A 797 13.03 -26.14 10.61
C ASN A 797 11.66 -25.46 10.41
N GLU A 798 11.07 -25.62 9.23
CA GLU A 798 9.82 -24.93 8.82
C GLU A 798 8.61 -25.23 9.70
N SER A 799 8.54 -26.41 10.31
CA SER A 799 7.45 -26.80 11.22
C SER A 799 7.64 -26.29 12.66
N CYS A 800 8.76 -25.63 12.96
CA CYS A 800 9.07 -25.12 14.28
C CYS A 800 8.53 -23.69 14.48
N PHE A 801 7.31 -23.60 14.99
CA PHE A 801 6.65 -22.35 15.35
C PHE A 801 6.93 -21.96 16.80
N GLY A 802 7.31 -20.70 17.03
CA GLY A 802 7.11 -20.04 18.30
C GLY A 802 5.70 -19.44 18.42
N PRO A 803 5.36 -18.87 19.59
CA PRO A 803 4.12 -18.12 19.74
C PRO A 803 4.14 -16.84 18.90
N ALA A 804 2.97 -16.44 18.41
CA ALA A 804 2.76 -15.23 17.64
C ALA A 804 2.86 -14.00 18.54
N SER A 805 3.22 -12.86 17.94
CA SER A 805 3.03 -11.56 18.59
C SER A 805 1.56 -11.31 18.93
N GLU A 806 1.33 -10.33 19.80
CA GLU A 806 0.03 -9.68 19.89
C GLU A 806 -0.43 -9.20 18.49
N CYS A 807 -1.75 -9.08 18.32
CA CYS A 807 -2.33 -8.55 17.09
C CYS A 807 -2.08 -7.05 17.03
N MET A 808 -1.34 -6.61 16.02
CA MET A 808 -1.04 -5.19 15.82
C MET A 808 -1.93 -4.64 14.72
N ASP A 809 -2.83 -3.71 15.05
CA ASP A 809 -3.54 -2.90 14.06
C ASP A 809 -2.65 -1.78 13.52
N VAL A 810 -2.98 -1.32 12.32
CA VAL A 810 -2.50 -0.07 11.76
C VAL A 810 -3.51 0.44 10.74
N ILE A 811 -3.80 1.74 10.78
CA ILE A 811 -4.45 2.44 9.68
C ILE A 811 -3.35 3.22 8.97
N PRO A 812 -2.92 2.81 7.75
CA PRO A 812 -2.04 3.61 6.91
C PRO A 812 -2.72 4.95 6.67
N THR A 813 -1.99 6.01 6.97
CA THR A 813 -2.48 7.37 6.79
C THR A 813 -1.33 8.23 6.35
N LEU A 814 -1.69 9.24 5.57
CA LEU A 814 -1.00 10.50 5.50
C LEU A 814 -0.57 10.95 6.92
N GLN A 815 0.75 10.99 7.18
CA GLN A 815 1.31 11.35 8.47
C GLN A 815 1.41 12.87 8.59
N LEU A 816 0.35 13.47 9.12
CA LEU A 816 0.35 14.87 9.53
C LEU A 816 1.36 15.08 10.68
N ASP A 817 2.62 15.32 10.34
CA ASP A 817 3.59 15.84 11.30
C ASP A 817 3.09 17.22 11.79
N PRO A 818 3.04 17.47 13.12
CA PRO A 818 2.73 18.80 13.64
C PRO A 818 3.86 19.77 13.26
N THR A 819 3.68 20.42 12.12
CA THR A 819 4.75 21.16 11.43
C THR A 819 5.38 22.25 12.29
N THR A 820 6.68 22.41 12.12
CA THR A 820 7.40 23.59 12.58
C THR A 820 6.77 24.85 11.97
N SER A 821 6.29 25.75 12.84
CA SER A 821 5.70 27.01 12.39
C SER A 821 6.66 27.81 11.50
N PRO A 822 6.16 28.50 10.45
CA PRO A 822 6.97 29.32 9.58
C PRO A 822 7.61 30.46 10.39
N THR A 823 8.92 30.36 10.60
CA THR A 823 9.67 31.34 11.40
C THR A 823 9.84 32.62 10.60
N GLN A 824 9.44 33.76 11.17
CA GLN A 824 9.60 35.08 10.55
C GLN A 824 11.08 35.41 10.26
N LEU A 825 11.28 36.29 9.26
CA LEU A 825 12.59 36.84 8.85
C LEU A 825 13.49 37.24 10.05
N PRO A 826 14.76 36.79 10.09
CA PRO A 826 15.73 37.33 11.04
C PRO A 826 16.17 38.74 10.66
N SER A 827 15.91 39.71 11.55
CA SER A 827 16.55 41.03 11.47
C SER A 827 17.95 41.01 12.10
N SER A 828 18.84 41.88 11.63
CA SER A 828 20.27 41.81 11.91
C SER A 828 20.70 42.48 13.23
N THR A 829 21.31 41.72 14.14
CA THR A 829 22.44 42.19 14.97
C THR A 829 23.15 41.01 15.67
N PRO A 830 24.49 41.02 15.81
CA PRO A 830 25.24 39.88 16.34
C PRO A 830 25.49 39.96 17.85
N SER A 831 25.38 38.84 18.56
CA SER A 831 25.97 38.65 19.90
C SER A 831 26.46 37.22 20.09
N THR A 832 27.68 37.07 20.62
CA THR A 832 28.45 35.82 20.68
C THR A 832 28.42 35.18 22.06
N SER A 833 28.07 33.90 22.17
CA SER A 833 28.81 32.91 23.01
C SER A 833 28.33 31.47 22.81
N ILE A 834 29.28 30.55 22.57
CA ILE A 834 29.13 29.08 22.54
C ILE A 834 29.96 28.56 23.72
N PRO A 835 29.44 27.70 24.64
CA PRO A 835 29.69 26.25 24.57
C PRO A 835 28.66 25.35 25.35
N PRO A 836 28.85 24.01 25.42
CA PRO A 836 29.32 23.07 24.40
C PRO A 836 28.27 21.96 24.10
N SER A 837 28.54 21.15 23.08
CA SER A 837 27.78 19.93 22.76
C SER A 837 27.78 18.88 23.88
N VAL A 838 26.61 18.33 24.22
CA VAL A 838 26.47 17.10 25.03
C VAL A 838 26.23 15.90 24.10
N SER A 839 26.95 14.81 24.37
CA SER A 839 26.92 13.57 23.59
C SER A 839 25.71 12.71 23.95
N LEU A 840 24.91 12.33 22.95
CA LEU A 840 23.94 11.23 23.10
C LEU A 840 24.68 9.89 22.95
N THR A 841 25.08 9.32 24.08
CA THR A 841 25.49 7.91 24.20
C THR A 841 24.52 7.22 25.16
N PRO A 842 23.77 6.19 24.73
CA PRO A 842 22.90 5.44 25.63
C PRO A 842 23.76 4.76 26.70
N THR A 843 23.62 5.19 27.95
CA THR A 843 24.31 4.56 29.08
C THR A 843 23.33 3.64 29.78
N ASN A 844 23.40 2.33 29.45
CA ASN A 844 22.70 1.29 30.20
C ASN A 844 23.15 1.32 31.67
N TYR A 845 22.30 1.83 32.54
CA TYR A 845 22.24 1.48 33.95
C TYR A 845 20.88 0.84 34.23
N PRO A 846 20.80 -0.21 35.06
CA PRO A 846 19.52 -0.75 35.48
C PRO A 846 18.86 0.27 36.42
N ILE A 847 17.74 0.87 35.98
CA ILE A 847 16.96 1.77 36.82
C ILE A 847 16.30 0.92 37.91
N SER A 848 16.63 1.22 39.16
CA SER A 848 15.99 0.64 40.33
C SER A 848 14.88 1.57 40.77
N ASP A 849 13.63 1.11 40.60
CA ASP A 849 12.39 1.87 40.77
C ASP A 849 12.24 2.97 39.70
N PRO A 850 11.26 2.87 38.77
CA PRO A 850 11.01 3.95 37.81
C PRO A 850 10.37 5.16 38.51
N CYS A 851 9.56 4.92 39.54
CA CYS A 851 8.78 5.95 40.20
C CYS A 851 9.63 6.91 41.06
N GLY A 852 9.49 8.21 40.77
CA GLY A 852 10.02 9.34 41.52
C GLY A 852 10.94 10.26 40.73
N ASP A 853 10.90 10.23 39.41
CA ASP A 853 11.74 11.05 38.51
C ASP A 853 11.05 12.35 38.02
N GLY A 854 9.73 12.45 38.22
CA GLY A 854 8.87 13.57 37.84
C GLY A 854 8.19 13.44 36.47
N VAL A 855 8.27 12.27 35.82
CA VAL A 855 7.65 11.97 34.52
C VAL A 855 6.76 10.74 34.66
N CYS A 856 5.49 10.83 34.27
CA CYS A 856 4.60 9.66 34.29
C CYS A 856 4.76 8.84 33.00
N GLU A 857 5.47 7.71 33.08
CA GLU A 857 5.85 6.87 31.94
C GLU A 857 4.96 5.62 31.78
N ALA A 858 3.74 5.79 31.25
CA ALA A 858 2.81 4.66 31.04
C ALA A 858 3.37 3.55 30.13
N SER A 859 4.36 3.85 29.28
CA SER A 859 5.05 2.87 28.42
C SER A 859 5.85 1.82 29.19
N ILE A 860 6.16 2.06 30.47
CA ILE A 860 6.81 1.10 31.38
C ILE A 860 5.90 0.68 32.56
N GLY A 861 4.61 1.02 32.50
CA GLY A 861 3.59 0.60 33.46
C GLY A 861 3.33 1.57 34.61
N GLU A 862 3.67 2.86 34.45
CA GLU A 862 3.33 3.89 35.44
C GLU A 862 1.90 4.43 35.26
N ASP A 863 1.15 4.40 36.36
CA ASP A 863 -0.18 4.97 36.51
C ASP A 863 -0.35 5.52 37.94
N GLN A 864 -1.51 6.09 38.26
CA GLN A 864 -1.82 6.66 39.58
C GLN A 864 -1.74 5.67 40.75
N HIS A 865 -1.79 4.35 40.48
CA HIS A 865 -1.77 3.27 41.47
C HIS A 865 -0.40 2.60 41.58
N THR A 866 0.42 2.61 40.52
CA THR A 866 1.80 2.09 40.51
C THR A 866 2.86 3.17 40.78
N CYS A 867 2.61 4.43 40.40
CA CYS A 867 3.47 5.58 40.70
C CYS A 867 2.68 6.86 41.02
N ASP A 868 2.27 7.02 42.27
CA ASP A 868 1.55 8.22 42.76
C ASP A 868 2.44 9.47 42.91
N LEU A 869 3.77 9.33 42.76
CA LEU A 869 4.71 10.45 42.83
C LEU A 869 4.76 11.27 41.54
N ASP A 870 4.68 10.61 40.38
CA ASP A 870 4.91 11.21 39.07
C ASP A 870 3.62 11.28 38.23
N CYS A 871 2.72 10.29 38.35
CA CYS A 871 1.40 10.29 37.72
C CYS A 871 0.37 11.11 38.52
N ILE A 872 0.70 12.38 38.78
CA ILE A 872 -0.09 13.29 39.60
C ILE A 872 -1.44 13.60 38.92
N VAL A 873 -2.52 13.09 39.51
CA VAL A 873 -3.89 13.35 39.06
C VAL A 873 -4.26 14.83 39.27
N GLN A 874 -4.69 15.46 38.19
CA GLN A 874 -5.22 16.81 38.10
C GLN A 874 -6.73 16.77 37.92
N GLU A 875 -7.43 17.77 38.48
CA GLU A 875 -8.88 17.90 38.40
C GLU A 875 -9.26 19.11 37.55
N PHE A 876 -10.09 18.91 36.53
CA PHE A 876 -10.69 19.97 35.73
C PHE A 876 -12.19 20.08 36.05
N GLU A 877 -12.54 21.10 36.83
CA GLU A 877 -13.93 21.45 37.12
C GLU A 877 -14.66 21.88 35.83
N THR A 878 -15.73 21.17 35.44
CA THR A 878 -16.51 21.50 34.23
C THR A 878 -17.47 22.66 34.51
N SER A 879 -18.42 22.48 35.43
CA SER A 879 -19.27 23.57 35.94
C SER A 879 -19.77 23.30 37.36
N VAL A 880 -19.73 24.35 38.19
CA VAL A 880 -20.33 24.42 39.53
C VAL A 880 -21.80 24.84 39.50
N ASN A 881 -22.30 25.35 38.38
CA ASN A 881 -23.69 25.72 38.21
C ASN A 881 -24.49 24.51 37.71
N TYR A 882 -25.74 24.40 38.13
CA TYR A 882 -26.71 23.48 37.55
C TYR A 882 -28.11 24.09 37.58
N ASP A 883 -28.73 24.26 36.41
CA ASP A 883 -30.08 24.81 36.27
C ASP A 883 -31.05 23.81 35.60
N LYS A 884 -30.52 22.72 35.03
CA LYS A 884 -31.27 21.62 34.40
C LYS A 884 -30.77 20.25 34.85
N ASN A 885 -31.53 19.25 34.42
CA ASN A 885 -31.20 17.84 34.59
C ASN A 885 -31.53 17.05 33.32
N THR A 886 -30.78 15.98 33.12
CA THR A 886 -30.92 15.01 32.04
C THR A 886 -30.70 13.61 32.56
N LYS A 887 -31.04 12.58 31.78
CA LYS A 887 -30.54 11.22 32.01
C LYS A 887 -29.23 10.94 31.28
N SER A 888 -28.89 11.78 30.31
CA SER A 888 -27.93 11.47 29.26
C SER A 888 -27.32 12.77 28.73
N LEU A 889 -25.99 12.84 28.67
CA LEU A 889 -25.26 14.03 28.19
C LEU A 889 -24.03 13.59 27.38
N MET A 890 -23.84 14.22 26.23
CA MET A 890 -22.62 14.09 25.41
C MET A 890 -21.82 15.38 25.50
N MET A 891 -20.49 15.27 25.57
CA MET A 891 -19.56 16.40 25.62
C MET A 891 -18.23 15.99 24.98
N THR A 892 -17.52 16.94 24.40
CA THR A 892 -16.20 16.70 23.81
C THR A 892 -15.18 17.56 24.51
N VAL A 893 -14.03 16.98 24.85
CA VAL A 893 -12.85 17.72 25.28
C VAL A 893 -11.79 17.70 24.18
N ASN A 894 -10.98 18.75 24.10
CA ASN A 894 -9.78 18.82 23.29
C ASN A 894 -8.58 18.89 24.23
N VAL A 895 -7.58 18.04 24.02
CA VAL A 895 -6.34 17.99 24.83
C VAL A 895 -5.19 18.63 24.07
N ALA A 896 -4.35 19.40 24.76
CA ALA A 896 -3.15 20.01 24.18
C ALA A 896 -1.87 19.18 24.41
N GLU A 897 -1.93 18.23 25.33
CA GLU A 897 -0.83 17.33 25.75
C GLU A 897 -1.36 15.90 25.84
N ASP A 898 -0.47 14.91 25.79
CA ASP A 898 -0.81 13.49 25.97
C ASP A 898 -1.41 13.29 27.36
N MET A 899 -2.61 12.72 27.43
CA MET A 899 -3.44 12.77 28.62
C MET A 899 -4.23 11.49 28.84
N THR A 900 -4.27 11.00 30.07
CA THR A 900 -5.12 9.86 30.47
C THR A 900 -6.22 10.32 31.40
N PHE A 901 -7.47 10.12 31.00
CA PHE A 901 -8.64 10.38 31.84
C PHE A 901 -8.91 9.19 32.76
N VAL A 902 -9.12 9.45 34.05
CA VAL A 902 -9.21 8.41 35.10
C VAL A 902 -10.54 8.33 35.83
N SER A 903 -11.27 9.45 35.99
CA SER A 903 -12.61 9.46 36.59
C SER A 903 -13.44 10.69 36.18
N LEU A 904 -14.76 10.59 36.35
CA LEU A 904 -15.70 11.73 36.22
C LEU A 904 -16.47 11.92 37.53
N ASP A 905 -16.53 13.15 38.03
CA ASP A 905 -17.46 13.52 39.10
C ASP A 905 -18.77 14.01 38.48
N ILE A 906 -19.90 13.40 38.84
CA ILE A 906 -21.23 13.81 38.34
C ILE A 906 -22.14 14.23 39.49
N ILE A 907 -22.86 15.34 39.31
CA ILE A 907 -23.86 15.78 40.30
C ILE A 907 -25.19 15.06 40.05
N GLY A 908 -25.65 14.27 41.02
CA GLY A 908 -26.88 13.50 40.92
C GLY A 908 -28.15 14.36 41.03
N LYS A 909 -29.17 14.04 40.23
CA LYS A 909 -30.51 14.67 40.34
C LYS A 909 -31.31 14.14 41.55
N LYS A 910 -31.13 12.86 41.90
CA LYS A 910 -31.92 12.15 42.90
C LYS A 910 -31.05 11.10 43.58
N SER A 911 -31.10 11.05 44.92
CA SER A 911 -30.29 10.11 45.69
C SER A 911 -30.67 8.63 45.51
N GLY A 912 -29.67 7.77 45.66
CA GLY A 912 -29.75 6.31 45.68
C GLY A 912 -29.31 5.64 44.36
N GLY A 913 -29.09 4.34 44.44
CA GLY A 913 -28.55 3.48 43.37
C GLY A 913 -29.10 3.79 41.99
N SER A 914 -28.22 4.30 41.14
CA SER A 914 -28.43 4.61 39.74
C SER A 914 -27.51 3.74 38.91
N LEU A 915 -28.04 3.06 37.89
CA LEU A 915 -27.17 2.61 36.80
C LEU A 915 -26.52 3.85 36.18
N VAL A 916 -25.20 3.87 36.14
CA VAL A 916 -24.38 4.89 35.50
C VAL A 916 -23.52 4.18 34.45
N GLU A 917 -23.54 4.71 33.24
CA GLU A 917 -22.69 4.25 32.14
C GLU A 917 -21.92 5.45 31.59
N ILE A 918 -20.63 5.25 31.33
CA ILE A 918 -19.80 6.23 30.61
C ILE A 918 -19.30 5.55 29.35
N TYR A 919 -19.57 6.18 28.22
CA TYR A 919 -19.01 5.79 26.93
C TYR A 919 -18.05 6.87 26.44
N THR A 920 -17.09 6.51 25.59
CA THR A 920 -16.13 7.43 24.97
C THR A 920 -15.88 7.12 23.50
N ARG A 921 -15.27 8.06 22.76
CA ARG A 921 -14.68 7.83 21.45
C ARG A 921 -13.62 8.89 21.14
N LEU A 922 -12.62 8.54 20.33
CA LEU A 922 -11.66 9.50 19.81
C LEU A 922 -12.35 10.36 18.73
N GLY A 923 -12.06 11.66 18.71
CA GLY A 923 -12.76 12.63 17.87
C GLY A 923 -13.99 13.25 18.54
N ASP A 924 -14.66 14.13 17.78
CA ASP A 924 -15.90 14.83 18.20
C ASP A 924 -17.17 14.01 17.83
N TYR A 925 -18.37 14.57 18.05
CA TYR A 925 -19.64 13.94 17.65
C TYR A 925 -20.64 14.87 16.93
N ASP A 926 -21.37 14.29 15.97
CA ASP A 926 -22.25 15.01 15.03
C ASP A 926 -23.59 15.43 15.65
N ASN A 927 -23.57 16.36 16.61
CA ASN A 927 -24.72 16.96 17.32
C ASN A 927 -25.60 15.99 18.15
N ASN A 928 -25.90 14.78 17.67
CA ASN A 928 -26.80 13.79 18.27
C ASN A 928 -26.45 12.39 17.74
N GLU A 929 -25.40 11.78 18.27
CA GLU A 929 -25.04 10.41 17.90
C GLU A 929 -26.05 9.42 18.53
N GLU A 930 -26.99 8.91 17.75
CA GLU A 930 -28.00 7.96 18.23
C GLU A 930 -27.53 6.49 18.14
N ASN A 931 -26.38 6.22 17.52
CA ASN A 931 -25.83 4.87 17.44
C ASN A 931 -25.01 4.53 18.71
N PRO A 932 -25.45 3.59 19.57
CA PRO A 932 -24.67 3.16 20.73
C PRO A 932 -23.33 2.52 20.35
N ASN A 933 -23.22 1.92 19.16
CA ASN A 933 -22.00 1.26 18.69
C ASN A 933 -20.94 2.26 18.21
N ALA A 934 -21.29 3.53 18.01
CA ALA A 934 -20.34 4.59 17.68
C ALA A 934 -19.60 5.15 18.92
N TRP A 935 -19.65 4.41 20.03
CA TRP A 935 -18.99 4.72 21.30
C TRP A 935 -18.52 3.43 22.00
N GLU A 936 -17.37 3.51 22.64
CA GLU A 936 -16.79 2.49 23.50
C GLU A 936 -17.34 2.62 24.93
N LEU A 937 -17.85 1.55 25.54
CA LEU A 937 -18.31 1.55 26.94
C LEU A 937 -17.13 1.34 27.90
N ILE A 938 -16.74 2.39 28.64
CA ILE A 938 -15.59 2.37 29.55
C ILE A 938 -15.95 2.17 31.02
N PHE A 939 -17.23 2.36 31.39
CA PHE A 939 -17.73 2.15 32.75
C PHE A 939 -19.22 1.79 32.73
N GLU A 940 -19.62 0.74 33.46
CA GLU A 940 -21.02 0.42 33.78
C GLU A 940 -21.12 -0.12 35.23
N ASP A 941 -21.78 0.62 36.13
CA ASP A 941 -22.12 0.10 37.47
C ASP A 941 -23.35 0.80 38.08
N THR A 942 -23.88 0.27 39.18
CA THR A 942 -24.91 0.90 40.01
C THR A 942 -24.29 1.75 41.11
N VAL A 943 -24.14 3.05 40.83
CA VAL A 943 -23.57 4.02 41.78
C VAL A 943 -24.66 4.66 42.64
N ASP A 944 -24.45 4.73 43.95
CA ASP A 944 -25.30 5.47 44.90
C ASP A 944 -25.07 6.99 44.75
N LEU A 945 -25.67 7.58 43.71
CA LEU A 945 -25.67 9.04 43.52
C LEU A 945 -26.30 9.74 44.73
N THR A 946 -25.82 10.93 45.07
CA THR A 946 -26.48 11.82 46.03
C THR A 946 -27.06 13.05 45.34
N GLN A 947 -28.30 13.42 45.67
CA GLN A 947 -28.96 14.59 45.10
C GLN A 947 -28.15 15.87 45.40
N GLU A 948 -27.87 16.65 44.36
CA GLU A 948 -27.22 17.97 44.44
C GLU A 948 -25.81 17.95 45.07
N GLN A 949 -25.17 16.76 45.10
CA GLN A 949 -23.77 16.57 45.49
C GLN A 949 -23.02 15.84 44.38
N ALA A 950 -21.74 16.18 44.20
CA ALA A 950 -20.85 15.45 43.30
C ALA A 950 -20.65 14.02 43.79
N THR A 951 -20.57 13.07 42.86
CA THR A 951 -20.30 11.66 43.11
C THR A 951 -19.28 11.20 42.07
N THR A 952 -18.09 10.79 42.50
CA THR A 952 -17.04 10.25 41.65
C THR A 952 -17.49 8.92 41.03
N ILE A 953 -17.34 8.82 39.71
CA ILE A 953 -17.77 7.69 38.90
C ILE A 953 -16.54 7.00 38.31
N GLY A 954 -16.30 5.79 38.79
CA GLY A 954 -15.33 4.84 38.25
C GLY A 954 -13.86 5.15 38.54
N GLU A 955 -13.07 4.09 38.37
CA GLU A 955 -11.67 4.18 37.97
C GLU A 955 -11.61 3.53 36.59
N PHE A 956 -11.27 4.31 35.57
CA PHE A 956 -11.02 3.84 34.21
C PHE A 956 -9.68 4.43 33.73
N SER A 957 -9.22 4.07 32.54
CA SER A 957 -8.02 4.65 31.95
C SER A 957 -8.27 4.87 30.46
N VAL A 958 -8.41 6.13 30.05
CA VAL A 958 -8.67 6.50 28.65
C VAL A 958 -7.60 7.48 28.19
N PHE A 959 -6.59 6.93 27.50
CA PHE A 959 -5.57 7.72 26.84
C PHE A 959 -6.14 8.57 25.70
N THR A 960 -5.68 9.80 25.58
CA THR A 960 -5.97 10.72 24.48
C THR A 960 -4.69 11.45 24.08
N PRO A 961 -4.24 11.31 22.82
CA PRO A 961 -3.01 11.96 22.37
C PRO A 961 -3.18 13.47 22.16
N ALA A 962 -2.09 14.22 22.34
CA ALA A 962 -2.00 15.66 22.20
C ALA A 962 -2.63 16.18 20.89
N GLY A 963 -3.32 17.31 20.97
CA GLY A 963 -4.03 17.94 19.85
C GLY A 963 -5.37 17.29 19.50
N SER A 964 -5.68 16.10 20.04
CA SER A 964 -6.89 15.36 19.68
C SER A 964 -8.12 15.77 20.47
N ASP A 965 -9.28 15.48 19.89
CA ASP A 965 -10.57 15.51 20.57
C ASP A 965 -10.89 14.14 21.19
N ARG A 966 -11.57 14.14 22.33
CA ARG A 966 -12.11 12.96 23.01
C ARG A 966 -13.54 13.27 23.44
N ALA A 967 -14.49 12.54 22.91
CA ALA A 967 -15.89 12.69 23.29
C ALA A 967 -16.26 11.71 24.42
N PHE A 968 -17.13 12.14 25.32
CA PHE A 968 -17.72 11.36 26.39
C PHE A 968 -19.25 11.42 26.33
N HIS A 969 -19.90 10.28 26.49
CA HIS A 969 -21.33 10.17 26.69
C HIS A 969 -21.61 9.58 28.06
N VAL A 970 -22.20 10.38 28.94
CA VAL A 970 -22.53 10.00 30.33
C VAL A 970 -24.03 9.74 30.43
N TYR A 971 -24.41 8.54 30.85
CA TYR A 971 -25.79 8.17 31.18
C TYR A 971 -25.94 7.89 32.68
N ALA A 972 -26.98 8.44 33.29
CA ALA A 972 -27.37 8.15 34.67
C ALA A 972 -28.89 7.93 34.76
N LYS A 973 -29.30 6.72 35.16
CA LYS A 973 -30.71 6.31 35.27
C LYS A 973 -31.56 7.18 36.20
N ASN A 974 -31.00 7.62 37.34
CA ASN A 974 -31.67 8.55 38.27
C ASN A 974 -31.53 10.03 37.85
N GLY A 975 -30.73 10.31 36.82
CA GLY A 975 -30.49 11.61 36.24
C GLY A 975 -29.27 12.32 36.80
N LEU A 976 -28.56 13.04 35.94
CA LEU A 976 -27.46 13.94 36.25
C LEU A 976 -27.87 15.41 36.03
N MET A 977 -27.22 16.30 36.76
CA MET A 977 -27.38 17.75 36.67
C MET A 977 -26.42 18.34 35.63
N TYR A 978 -26.84 19.42 34.96
CA TYR A 978 -26.05 20.07 33.91
C TYR A 978 -26.40 21.58 33.83
N GLU A 979 -25.48 22.38 33.28
CA GLU A 979 -25.69 23.82 33.03
C GLU A 979 -26.17 24.06 31.59
N GLN A 980 -27.34 24.68 31.43
CA GLN A 980 -27.98 24.92 30.14
C GLN A 980 -27.42 26.16 29.42
N GLY A 981 -27.15 26.00 28.12
CA GLY A 981 -26.79 27.08 27.21
C GLY A 981 -25.35 27.00 26.70
N ASN A 982 -24.89 28.09 26.08
CA ASN A 982 -23.50 28.24 25.67
C ASN A 982 -22.64 28.69 26.87
N ALA A 983 -22.52 27.84 27.90
CA ALA A 983 -21.44 28.01 28.87
C ALA A 983 -20.12 28.05 28.08
N ALA A 984 -19.31 29.09 28.31
CA ALA A 984 -18.16 29.38 27.45
C ALA A 984 -17.16 28.21 27.44
N VAL A 985 -16.42 28.05 26.34
CA VAL A 985 -15.32 27.09 26.23
C VAL A 985 -14.39 27.29 27.42
N LYS A 986 -14.47 26.37 28.38
CA LYS A 986 -13.68 26.40 29.61
C LYS A 986 -12.38 25.69 29.26
N SER A 987 -11.25 26.36 29.50
CA SER A 987 -9.92 25.83 29.20
C SER A 987 -8.96 26.24 30.31
N ASN A 988 -8.08 25.33 30.71
CA ASN A 988 -6.94 25.61 31.58
C ASN A 988 -5.61 25.75 30.81
N GLY A 989 -5.66 25.66 29.47
CA GLY A 989 -4.49 25.63 28.58
C GLY A 989 -4.15 24.21 28.08
N THR A 990 -4.33 23.20 28.93
CA THR A 990 -3.99 21.79 28.62
C THR A 990 -5.20 20.95 28.24
N LEU A 991 -6.37 21.26 28.81
CA LEU A 991 -7.67 20.66 28.53
C LEU A 991 -8.67 21.77 28.22
N SER A 992 -9.47 21.61 27.16
CA SER A 992 -10.57 22.52 26.85
C SER A 992 -11.88 21.78 26.54
N LEU A 993 -12.97 22.25 27.13
CA LEU A 993 -14.30 21.64 26.99
C LEU A 993 -15.10 22.32 25.88
N LYS A 994 -15.48 21.54 24.86
CA LYS A 994 -16.40 21.96 23.80
C LYS A 994 -17.85 21.92 24.27
N LYS A 995 -18.75 22.48 23.45
CA LYS A 995 -20.18 22.55 23.74
C LYS A 995 -20.83 21.15 23.75
N GLY A 996 -21.41 20.77 24.89
CA GLY A 996 -22.16 19.53 25.05
C GLY A 996 -23.65 19.60 24.64
N VAL A 997 -24.27 18.42 24.54
CA VAL A 997 -25.71 18.23 24.35
C VAL A 997 -26.30 17.29 25.41
N SER A 998 -27.50 17.62 25.88
CA SER A 998 -28.29 16.73 26.72
C SER A 998 -29.34 15.99 25.89
N LEU A 999 -29.53 14.70 26.14
CA LEU A 999 -30.48 13.84 25.41
C LEU A 999 -31.71 13.50 26.29
N LYS A 1000 -32.82 13.10 25.68
CA LYS A 1000 -34.05 12.74 26.42
C LYS A 1000 -33.88 11.44 27.22
N ASP A 1001 -33.16 10.49 26.66
CA ASP A 1001 -32.76 9.22 27.27
C ASP A 1001 -31.45 8.74 26.63
N ARG A 1002 -30.93 7.56 27.02
CA ARG A 1002 -29.70 6.98 26.45
C ARG A 1002 -29.74 6.97 24.90
N PHE A 1003 -28.75 7.61 24.25
CA PHE A 1003 -28.62 7.74 22.78
C PHE A 1003 -29.89 8.25 22.04
N LYS A 1004 -30.76 9.02 22.70
CA LYS A 1004 -32.09 9.37 22.14
C LYS A 1004 -32.39 10.85 22.21
N GLN A 1005 -32.43 11.46 21.03
CA GLN A 1005 -32.91 12.81 20.72
C GLN A 1005 -32.35 13.91 21.63
N VAL A 1006 -31.56 14.82 21.05
CA VAL A 1006 -31.20 16.09 21.71
C VAL A 1006 -32.45 16.75 22.30
N LYS A 1007 -32.33 17.05 23.58
CA LYS A 1007 -33.33 17.71 24.41
C LYS A 1007 -33.04 19.21 24.49
N ASP A 1008 -31.80 19.54 24.85
CA ASP A 1008 -31.28 20.88 25.11
C ASP A 1008 -29.74 20.84 25.00
N THR A 1009 -29.06 21.98 24.79
CA THR A 1009 -27.58 22.06 24.82
C THR A 1009 -27.05 22.50 26.19
N GLY A 1010 -25.93 21.95 26.63
CA GLY A 1010 -25.31 22.27 27.92
C GLY A 1010 -24.15 21.34 28.29
N ILE A 1011 -23.43 21.67 29.35
CA ILE A 1011 -22.25 20.91 29.83
C ILE A 1011 -22.54 20.23 31.18
N MET A 1012 -21.88 19.09 31.43
CA MET A 1012 -21.95 18.37 32.70
C MET A 1012 -21.56 19.28 33.87
N SER A 1013 -22.28 19.19 34.99
CA SER A 1013 -21.88 19.84 36.25
C SER A 1013 -21.14 18.84 37.14
N GLY A 1014 -19.91 19.18 37.54
CA GLY A 1014 -18.95 18.28 38.16
C GLY A 1014 -17.51 18.56 37.74
N SER A 1015 -16.67 17.53 37.65
CA SER A 1015 -15.27 17.62 37.22
C SER A 1015 -14.80 16.38 36.44
N ILE A 1016 -13.65 16.52 35.78
CA ILE A 1016 -12.95 15.48 35.02
C ILE A 1016 -11.56 15.31 35.65
N SER A 1017 -11.22 14.09 36.05
CA SER A 1017 -9.89 13.77 36.59
C SER A 1017 -9.00 13.15 35.52
N PHE A 1018 -7.76 13.59 35.42
CA PHE A 1018 -6.80 13.15 34.42
C PHE A 1018 -5.36 13.32 34.92
N TYR A 1019 -4.39 12.69 34.26
CA TYR A 1019 -2.99 13.07 34.38
C TYR A 1019 -2.37 13.29 33.00
N THR A 1020 -1.35 14.14 32.93
CA THR A 1020 -0.61 14.50 31.71
C THR A 1020 0.67 13.69 31.65
N MET A 1021 0.90 12.98 30.55
CA MET A 1021 2.18 12.35 30.24
C MET A 1021 2.96 13.34 29.38
N ASN A 1022 4.03 13.95 29.90
CA ASN A 1022 4.61 15.12 29.24
C ASN A 1022 6.13 15.05 29.08
N ALA A 1023 6.58 15.40 27.88
CA ALA A 1023 7.99 15.65 27.59
C ALA A 1023 8.44 16.97 28.24
N GLN A 1024 9.46 16.90 29.09
CA GLN A 1024 10.21 18.04 29.65
C GLN A 1024 9.39 19.28 30.05
N THR A 1025 8.74 19.24 31.22
CA THR A 1025 8.55 20.47 32.02
C THR A 1025 9.43 20.43 33.26
N GLY A 1026 10.60 21.09 33.18
CA GLY A 1026 11.54 21.12 34.30
C GLY A 1026 10.95 21.82 35.53
N PRO A 1027 11.08 21.25 36.75
CA PRO A 1027 10.49 21.85 37.95
C PRO A 1027 11.09 23.23 38.25
N THR A 1028 10.22 24.18 38.56
CA THR A 1028 10.62 25.56 38.88
C THR A 1028 11.42 25.58 40.19
N PRO A 1029 12.64 26.16 40.24
CA PRO A 1029 13.47 26.07 41.44
C PRO A 1029 12.83 26.80 42.65
N PRO A 1030 12.74 26.16 43.83
CA PRO A 1030 12.40 26.87 45.05
C PRO A 1030 13.52 27.88 45.39
N THR A 1031 13.13 29.08 45.85
CA THR A 1031 14.05 30.19 46.13
C THR A 1031 15.07 29.81 47.22
N PRO A 1032 16.39 29.78 46.94
CA PRO A 1032 17.39 29.38 47.94
C PRO A 1032 17.72 30.51 48.93
N THR A 1033 17.40 30.31 50.21
CA THR A 1033 17.92 31.14 51.31
C THR A 1033 19.13 30.48 51.97
N GLY A 1034 20.35 30.96 51.69
CA GLY A 1034 21.56 30.57 52.45
C GLY A 1034 22.90 30.81 51.73
N THR A 1035 23.84 31.49 52.40
CA THR A 1035 25.17 31.86 51.86
C THR A 1035 26.29 30.82 52.12
N PRO A 1036 27.42 30.85 51.36
CA PRO A 1036 28.37 29.73 51.24
C PRO A 1036 29.70 29.91 52.03
N PRO A 1037 30.54 28.85 52.10
CA PRO A 1037 32.02 29.01 52.09
C PRO A 1037 32.74 27.89 51.23
N PRO A 1038 34.10 27.73 51.18
CA PRO A 1038 34.90 28.10 49.99
C PRO A 1038 35.85 26.96 49.42
N PRO A 1039 36.63 27.20 48.34
CA PRO A 1039 37.27 26.13 47.54
C PRO A 1039 38.79 25.89 47.76
N PRO A 1040 39.34 24.74 47.30
CA PRO A 1040 40.79 24.46 47.12
C PRO A 1040 41.22 24.25 45.62
N PRO A 1041 42.53 24.19 45.27
CA PRO A 1041 43.08 24.82 44.05
C PRO A 1041 43.59 23.87 42.91
N PRO A 1042 44.05 24.42 41.76
CA PRO A 1042 44.33 23.67 40.52
C PRO A 1042 45.83 23.31 40.28
N PRO A 1043 46.14 22.44 39.29
CA PRO A 1043 47.48 22.27 38.71
C PRO A 1043 47.62 22.80 37.24
N PRO A 1044 48.85 23.03 36.73
CA PRO A 1044 49.10 23.91 35.57
C PRO A 1044 49.72 23.24 34.31
N THR A 1045 50.00 24.08 33.30
CA THR A 1045 50.36 23.81 31.89
C THR A 1045 51.80 23.34 31.57
N THR A 1046 51.93 22.56 30.46
CA THR A 1046 52.96 22.47 29.36
C THR A 1046 54.37 23.12 29.52
N PRO A 1047 55.49 22.63 28.89
CA PRO A 1047 55.68 22.75 27.41
C PRO A 1047 56.75 21.88 26.62
N THR A 1048 56.61 21.83 25.27
CA THR A 1048 57.65 21.92 24.17
C THR A 1048 58.79 20.88 23.84
N VAL A 1049 58.74 20.31 22.60
CA VAL A 1049 59.69 20.50 21.42
C VAL A 1049 60.85 19.50 21.03
N VAL A 1050 60.98 19.30 19.69
CA VAL A 1050 61.96 18.64 18.74
C VAL A 1050 62.10 17.09 18.55
N THR A 1051 62.15 16.71 17.25
CA THR A 1051 62.65 15.50 16.53
C THR A 1051 64.19 15.28 16.64
N PRO A 1052 64.82 14.11 16.28
CA PRO A 1052 64.74 13.42 14.95
C PRO A 1052 64.95 11.86 14.88
N SER A 1053 64.98 11.31 13.65
CA SER A 1053 65.28 9.89 13.25
C SER A 1053 66.80 9.62 13.12
N PRO A 1054 67.37 8.38 13.14
CA PRO A 1054 67.39 7.47 11.94
C PRO A 1054 67.62 5.91 12.09
N SER A 1055 67.03 5.13 11.18
CA SER A 1055 67.44 3.88 10.44
C SER A 1055 68.31 2.69 11.00
N LYS A 1056 67.92 1.46 10.56
CA LYS A 1056 68.68 0.24 10.06
C LYS A 1056 68.70 -1.12 10.87
N GLN A 1057 68.01 -2.14 10.29
CA GLN A 1057 68.40 -3.54 9.90
C GLN A 1057 69.37 -4.44 10.76
N PRO A 1058 69.48 -5.81 10.55
CA PRO A 1058 68.69 -6.80 9.76
C PRO A 1058 68.48 -8.25 10.37
N THR A 1059 67.65 -9.11 9.70
CA THR A 1059 67.54 -10.63 9.60
C THR A 1059 68.20 -11.63 10.62
N LYS A 1060 67.70 -12.87 10.89
CA LYS A 1060 67.34 -14.00 9.95
C LYS A 1060 66.60 -15.23 10.60
N GLN A 1061 66.00 -16.10 9.75
CA GLN A 1061 65.25 -17.41 9.85
C GLN A 1061 65.79 -18.58 10.74
N PRO A 1062 65.14 -19.81 10.89
CA PRO A 1062 64.07 -20.48 10.08
C PRO A 1062 62.88 -21.29 10.77
N VAL A 1063 61.77 -21.46 10.01
CA VAL A 1063 60.87 -22.64 9.66
C VAL A 1063 60.75 -23.84 10.67
N VAL A 1064 59.60 -24.55 10.93
CA VAL A 1064 58.74 -25.49 10.11
C VAL A 1064 57.27 -25.69 10.66
N THR A 1065 56.41 -26.38 9.88
CA THR A 1065 54.95 -26.72 9.91
C THR A 1065 54.57 -28.13 10.51
N PRO A 1066 53.29 -28.65 10.52
CA PRO A 1066 51.93 -28.09 10.19
C PRO A 1066 50.69 -28.44 11.10
N SER A 1067 49.62 -27.60 11.03
CA SER A 1067 48.12 -27.81 11.02
C SER A 1067 47.32 -28.83 11.89
N PRO A 1068 45.96 -28.68 12.08
CA PRO A 1068 45.06 -27.51 11.95
C PRO A 1068 44.07 -27.28 13.15
N SER A 1069 43.03 -26.43 12.97
CA SER A 1069 42.32 -25.60 13.98
C SER A 1069 40.90 -26.06 14.47
N LYS A 1070 40.30 -25.28 15.38
CA LYS A 1070 38.90 -25.34 15.91
C LYS A 1070 38.20 -23.94 15.87
N GLN A 1071 36.85 -23.99 15.86
CA GLN A 1071 35.77 -23.01 16.17
C GLN A 1071 35.95 -22.13 17.45
N PRO A 1072 35.03 -21.19 17.88
CA PRO A 1072 33.77 -20.61 17.30
C PRO A 1072 33.41 -19.09 17.59
N SER A 1073 32.20 -18.64 17.16
CA SER A 1073 31.26 -17.65 17.79
C SER A 1073 31.26 -16.12 17.41
N LYS A 1074 30.20 -15.39 17.85
CA LYS A 1074 29.55 -14.20 17.21
C LYS A 1074 29.94 -12.78 17.72
N GLN A 1075 29.68 -11.78 16.85
CA GLN A 1075 29.25 -10.37 17.11
C GLN A 1075 30.33 -9.28 17.39
N PRO A 1076 30.04 -7.95 17.24
CA PRO A 1076 30.37 -7.17 16.03
C PRO A 1076 31.15 -5.85 16.29
N VAL A 1077 31.59 -5.12 15.23
CA VAL A 1077 31.78 -3.63 15.15
C VAL A 1077 32.47 -3.21 13.82
N ALA A 1078 32.08 -2.04 13.28
CA ALA A 1078 32.69 -1.16 12.26
C ALA A 1078 33.85 -1.63 11.34
N SER A 1079 33.77 -1.30 10.05
CA SER A 1079 34.88 -1.39 9.08
C SER A 1079 36.15 -0.69 9.59
N PRO A 1080 37.26 -1.41 9.80
CA PRO A 1080 38.51 -0.81 10.25
C PRO A 1080 39.16 0.07 9.16
N PRO A 1081 40.03 1.03 9.54
CA PRO A 1081 40.80 1.78 8.55
C PRO A 1081 41.86 0.87 7.89
N GLY A 1082 41.61 0.39 6.67
CA GLY A 1082 42.62 -0.39 5.92
C GLY A 1082 42.21 -1.09 4.62
N GLU A 1083 40.93 -1.14 4.24
CA GLU A 1083 40.50 -1.86 3.04
C GLU A 1083 40.87 -1.10 1.75
N THR A 1084 41.61 -1.77 0.86
CA THR A 1084 42.05 -1.22 -0.43
C THR A 1084 41.46 -2.08 -1.53
N GLU A 1085 40.77 -1.46 -2.51
CA GLU A 1085 40.31 -2.18 -3.71
C GLU A 1085 41.52 -2.81 -4.43
N VAL A 1086 41.43 -4.11 -4.68
CA VAL A 1086 42.44 -4.89 -5.40
C VAL A 1086 42.00 -5.06 -6.85
N GLN A 1087 42.95 -4.89 -7.77
CA GLN A 1087 42.75 -5.10 -9.20
C GLN A 1087 43.52 -6.35 -9.64
N PHE A 1088 42.79 -7.39 -10.01
CA PHE A 1088 43.33 -8.62 -10.58
C PHE A 1088 43.22 -8.58 -12.10
N ASP A 1089 44.30 -8.15 -12.75
CA ASP A 1089 44.48 -8.29 -14.20
C ASP A 1089 44.67 -9.78 -14.53
N THR A 1090 43.84 -10.35 -15.41
CA THR A 1090 43.95 -11.76 -15.82
C THR A 1090 45.25 -12.02 -16.58
N GLY A 1091 45.83 -11.00 -17.24
CA GLY A 1091 47.06 -11.08 -18.01
C GLY A 1091 46.97 -11.95 -19.26
N ALA A 1092 45.76 -12.13 -19.80
CA ALA A 1092 45.50 -12.91 -21.01
C ALA A 1092 45.82 -12.09 -22.28
N ASP A 1093 46.59 -12.67 -23.20
CA ASP A 1093 46.92 -12.07 -24.49
C ASP A 1093 45.68 -11.89 -25.39
N PHE A 1094 45.64 -10.80 -26.17
CA PHE A 1094 44.52 -10.44 -27.07
C PHE A 1094 44.47 -11.30 -28.36
N SER A 1095 44.73 -12.60 -28.25
CA SER A 1095 44.90 -13.52 -29.38
C SER A 1095 43.59 -13.89 -30.09
N LYS A 1096 42.47 -13.93 -29.36
CA LYS A 1096 41.12 -14.24 -29.89
C LYS A 1096 40.07 -13.26 -29.41
N ASN A 1097 38.87 -13.35 -29.99
CA ASN A 1097 37.73 -12.51 -29.62
C ASN A 1097 36.37 -13.17 -29.84
N SER A 1098 35.48 -12.91 -28.90
CA SER A 1098 34.11 -13.43 -28.78
C SER A 1098 33.13 -12.29 -28.53
N GLU A 1099 31.82 -12.54 -28.61
CA GLU A 1099 30.83 -11.57 -28.13
C GLU A 1099 30.45 -11.82 -26.67
N GLY A 1100 30.69 -13.03 -26.15
CA GLY A 1100 30.68 -13.27 -24.70
C GLY A 1100 31.76 -14.25 -24.24
N HIS A 1101 32.03 -14.27 -22.94
CA HIS A 1101 32.97 -15.21 -22.33
C HIS A 1101 32.48 -15.61 -20.93
N ILE A 1102 32.45 -16.92 -20.64
CA ILE A 1102 32.20 -17.46 -19.30
C ILE A 1102 33.55 -17.84 -18.67
N PHE A 1103 33.72 -17.63 -17.37
CA PHE A 1103 34.86 -18.15 -16.59
C PHE A 1103 34.47 -18.38 -15.13
N THR A 1104 35.30 -19.11 -14.39
CA THR A 1104 35.10 -19.38 -12.95
C THR A 1104 36.25 -18.79 -12.13
N LEU A 1105 35.87 -18.21 -10.99
CA LEU A 1105 36.77 -17.82 -9.90
C LEU A 1105 36.64 -18.80 -8.74
N LEU A 1106 37.76 -19.16 -8.11
CA LEU A 1106 37.80 -19.77 -6.77
C LEU A 1106 38.42 -18.75 -5.82
N ALA A 1107 37.72 -18.44 -4.73
CA ALA A 1107 38.22 -17.51 -3.73
C ALA A 1107 39.16 -18.23 -2.74
N GLU A 1108 40.40 -17.77 -2.59
CA GLU A 1108 41.36 -18.28 -1.59
C GLU A 1108 41.23 -17.58 -0.23
N ARG A 1109 40.37 -16.56 -0.16
CA ARG A 1109 39.98 -15.74 1.00
C ARG A 1109 38.51 -15.34 0.83
N ASP A 1110 37.90 -14.77 1.88
CA ASP A 1110 36.64 -14.07 1.68
C ASP A 1110 36.90 -12.81 0.83
N VAL A 1111 36.21 -12.69 -0.29
CA VAL A 1111 36.35 -11.59 -1.24
C VAL A 1111 34.99 -11.05 -1.66
N THR A 1112 34.95 -9.78 -2.05
CA THR A 1112 33.73 -9.17 -2.58
C THR A 1112 34.06 -8.49 -3.92
N ILE A 1113 33.55 -9.03 -5.03
CA ILE A 1113 33.73 -8.49 -6.38
C ILE A 1113 32.89 -7.21 -6.51
N THR A 1114 33.53 -6.11 -6.91
CA THR A 1114 32.92 -4.77 -6.97
C THR A 1114 32.66 -4.28 -8.39
N SER A 1115 33.53 -4.63 -9.35
CA SER A 1115 33.37 -4.30 -10.77
C SER A 1115 34.37 -5.06 -11.66
N PHE A 1116 34.28 -4.83 -12.97
CA PHE A 1116 35.21 -5.36 -13.98
C PHE A 1116 35.72 -4.24 -14.89
N ASP A 1117 36.96 -4.34 -15.36
CA ASP A 1117 37.47 -3.53 -16.47
C ASP A 1117 37.49 -4.39 -17.73
N ILE A 1118 36.66 -4.02 -18.70
CA ILE A 1118 36.44 -4.77 -19.94
C ILE A 1118 37.28 -4.19 -21.06
N ILE A 1119 37.92 -5.06 -21.84
CA ILE A 1119 38.74 -4.70 -22.99
C ILE A 1119 37.94 -4.97 -24.28
N GLY A 1120 37.58 -3.91 -25.00
CA GLY A 1120 36.80 -4.00 -26.22
C GLY A 1120 37.64 -4.35 -27.46
N LYS A 1121 37.04 -5.02 -28.43
CA LYS A 1121 37.62 -5.23 -29.77
C LYS A 1121 37.50 -4.00 -30.69
N LYS A 1122 36.52 -3.14 -30.44
CA LYS A 1122 36.17 -1.96 -31.26
C LYS A 1122 35.72 -0.81 -30.37
N ASP A 1123 36.04 0.41 -30.77
CA ASP A 1123 35.70 1.62 -30.03
C ASP A 1123 34.21 2.00 -30.04
N GLY A 1124 33.78 2.67 -28.97
CA GLY A 1124 32.49 3.34 -28.77
C GLY A 1124 31.35 2.43 -28.33
N GLY A 1125 30.17 3.00 -28.14
CA GLY A 1125 29.02 2.38 -27.47
C GLY A 1125 28.66 0.96 -27.91
N SER A 1126 28.65 0.03 -26.95
CA SER A 1126 28.07 -1.30 -27.03
C SER A 1126 27.23 -1.55 -25.78
N ASP A 1127 26.15 -2.30 -25.92
CA ASP A 1127 25.46 -2.88 -24.77
C ASP A 1127 26.44 -3.89 -24.13
N VAL A 1128 26.62 -3.80 -22.80
CA VAL A 1128 27.49 -4.65 -22.00
C VAL A 1128 26.65 -5.31 -20.92
N LEU A 1129 26.71 -6.63 -20.86
CA LEU A 1129 26.00 -7.44 -19.87
C LEU A 1129 27.02 -8.22 -19.02
N ILE A 1130 26.83 -8.25 -17.71
CA ILE A 1130 27.59 -9.11 -16.79
C ILE A 1130 26.61 -9.90 -15.95
N TYR A 1131 26.79 -11.21 -15.91
CA TYR A 1131 26.01 -12.14 -15.09
C TYR A 1131 26.92 -12.90 -14.12
N TYR A 1132 26.32 -13.38 -13.04
CA TYR A 1132 26.95 -14.18 -12.00
C TYR A 1132 26.12 -15.42 -11.65
N ARG A 1133 26.81 -16.45 -11.18
CA ARG A 1133 26.25 -17.64 -10.56
C ARG A 1133 27.17 -18.15 -9.45
N ALA A 1134 26.59 -18.64 -8.35
CA ALA A 1134 27.32 -19.34 -7.30
C ALA A 1134 27.75 -20.76 -7.73
N GLY A 1135 28.98 -21.16 -7.37
CA GLY A 1135 29.59 -22.42 -7.81
C GLY A 1135 30.26 -22.33 -9.19
N SER A 1136 30.84 -23.45 -9.64
CA SER A 1136 31.32 -23.60 -11.03
C SER A 1136 30.17 -23.92 -11.98
N TYR A 1137 30.13 -23.23 -13.13
CA TYR A 1137 29.32 -23.65 -14.26
C TYR A 1137 29.87 -24.96 -14.85
N LYS A 1138 29.00 -25.94 -15.12
CA LYS A 1138 29.42 -27.25 -15.63
C LYS A 1138 28.34 -27.90 -16.49
N GLY A 1139 28.53 -27.89 -17.81
CA GLY A 1139 27.69 -28.65 -18.75
C GLY A 1139 26.58 -27.88 -19.47
N TYR A 1140 26.82 -26.60 -19.81
CA TYR A 1140 26.04 -25.77 -20.76
C TYR A 1140 24.61 -25.41 -20.31
N GLU A 1141 24.48 -24.26 -19.66
CA GLU A 1141 23.23 -23.49 -19.66
C GLU A 1141 23.23 -22.59 -20.91
N GLU A 1142 22.13 -22.65 -21.67
CA GLU A 1142 21.94 -21.94 -22.95
C GLU A 1142 21.02 -20.71 -22.80
N ASP A 1143 20.67 -20.36 -21.56
CA ASP A 1143 19.76 -19.26 -21.23
C ASP A 1143 20.15 -18.53 -19.93
N SER A 1144 19.45 -17.44 -19.65
CA SER A 1144 19.67 -16.57 -18.50
C SER A 1144 18.89 -16.98 -17.23
N GLU A 1145 18.07 -18.04 -17.24
CA GLU A 1145 17.22 -18.38 -16.08
C GLU A 1145 18.05 -18.93 -14.89
N GLY A 1146 19.26 -19.42 -15.15
CA GLY A 1146 20.23 -19.85 -14.13
C GLY A 1146 21.21 -18.78 -13.62
N TRP A 1147 21.07 -17.52 -14.07
CA TRP A 1147 22.11 -16.49 -13.93
C TRP A 1147 21.56 -15.15 -13.38
N THR A 1148 22.20 -14.61 -12.35
CA THR A 1148 21.88 -13.29 -11.80
C THR A 1148 22.54 -12.19 -12.63
N LEU A 1149 21.75 -11.24 -13.16
CA LEU A 1149 22.28 -10.08 -13.88
C LEU A 1149 22.90 -9.08 -12.89
N LEU A 1150 24.18 -8.79 -13.05
CA LEU A 1150 24.94 -7.83 -12.23
C LEU A 1150 25.22 -6.52 -12.94
N PHE A 1151 25.06 -6.45 -14.26
CA PHE A 1151 25.32 -5.25 -15.03
C PHE A 1151 24.59 -5.28 -16.36
N ASP A 1152 23.80 -4.26 -16.67
CA ASP A 1152 23.28 -4.00 -18.01
C ASP A 1152 23.31 -2.49 -18.29
N LYS A 1153 24.36 -2.04 -18.97
CA LYS A 1153 24.50 -0.65 -19.42
C LYS A 1153 25.23 -0.58 -20.76
N LYS A 1154 24.93 0.48 -21.51
CA LYS A 1154 25.66 0.80 -22.73
C LYS A 1154 26.97 1.52 -22.41
N ILE A 1155 28.08 0.91 -22.77
CA ILE A 1155 29.44 1.40 -22.47
C ILE A 1155 30.18 1.75 -23.76
N ASP A 1156 30.80 2.94 -23.78
CA ASP A 1156 31.71 3.37 -24.84
C ASP A 1156 33.06 2.63 -24.72
N LEU A 1157 33.06 1.34 -25.10
CA LEU A 1157 34.25 0.48 -25.03
C LEU A 1157 35.45 1.09 -25.76
N LEU A 1158 36.65 0.89 -25.22
CA LEU A 1158 37.90 1.25 -25.86
C LEU A 1158 38.53 0.01 -26.51
N LYS A 1159 39.13 0.18 -27.67
CA LYS A 1159 39.84 -0.90 -28.36
C LYS A 1159 41.20 -1.16 -27.70
N GLU A 1160 41.42 -2.40 -27.25
CA GLU A 1160 42.70 -2.87 -26.66
C GLU A 1160 43.13 -2.14 -25.37
N GLU A 1161 42.25 -1.33 -24.76
CA GLU A 1161 42.45 -0.70 -23.45
C GLU A 1161 41.35 -1.13 -22.47
N PRO A 1162 41.67 -1.41 -21.20
CA PRO A 1162 40.69 -1.78 -20.18
C PRO A 1162 39.85 -0.56 -19.75
N LEU A 1163 38.52 -0.72 -19.77
CA LEU A 1163 37.57 0.28 -19.31
C LEU A 1163 36.73 -0.29 -18.17
N ASN A 1164 36.86 0.29 -16.98
CA ASN A 1164 36.00 -0.03 -15.84
C ASN A 1164 34.52 0.22 -16.20
N VAL A 1165 33.67 -0.77 -15.99
CA VAL A 1165 32.23 -0.66 -16.31
C VAL A 1165 31.46 0.21 -15.30
N GLY A 1166 32.05 0.51 -14.15
CA GLY A 1166 31.40 1.10 -12.99
C GLY A 1166 30.90 0.04 -12.01
N ASP A 1167 30.18 0.49 -10.99
CA ASP A 1167 29.66 -0.36 -9.93
C ASP A 1167 28.63 -1.37 -10.49
N LEU A 1168 28.69 -2.61 -9.98
CA LEU A 1168 27.70 -3.66 -10.27
C LEU A 1168 26.36 -3.34 -9.59
N LEU A 1169 25.27 -3.93 -10.10
CA LEU A 1169 23.93 -3.86 -9.49
C LEU A 1169 23.94 -4.46 -8.07
N GLU A 1170 24.75 -5.50 -7.86
CA GLU A 1170 25.04 -6.08 -6.56
C GLU A 1170 26.53 -6.50 -6.52
N ASN A 1171 27.19 -6.30 -5.37
CA ASN A 1171 28.56 -6.75 -5.15
C ASN A 1171 28.58 -8.24 -4.78
N VAL A 1172 29.35 -9.06 -5.49
CA VAL A 1172 29.37 -10.52 -5.24
C VAL A 1172 30.35 -10.88 -4.14
N SER A 1173 29.84 -11.22 -2.95
CA SER A 1173 30.65 -11.82 -1.89
C SER A 1173 30.86 -13.31 -2.14
N ILE A 1174 32.11 -13.72 -2.35
CA ILE A 1174 32.53 -15.11 -2.53
C ILE A 1174 33.30 -15.51 -1.27
N ALA A 1175 32.73 -16.44 -0.50
CA ALA A 1175 33.38 -16.98 0.69
C ALA A 1175 34.63 -17.79 0.30
N LYS A 1176 35.60 -17.83 1.21
CA LYS A 1176 36.82 -18.62 1.04
C LYS A 1176 36.51 -20.08 0.68
N ASP A 1177 37.35 -20.65 -0.19
CA ASP A 1177 37.28 -22.01 -0.72
C ASP A 1177 35.98 -22.29 -1.52
N SER A 1178 35.22 -21.24 -1.88
CA SER A 1178 34.01 -21.32 -2.72
C SER A 1178 34.25 -20.81 -4.14
N GLU A 1179 33.51 -21.36 -5.10
CA GLU A 1179 33.56 -20.99 -6.51
C GLU A 1179 32.44 -20.02 -6.89
N ALA A 1180 32.70 -19.21 -7.92
CA ALA A 1180 31.74 -18.30 -8.54
C ALA A 1180 32.01 -18.21 -10.04
N SER A 1181 30.98 -18.34 -10.86
CA SER A 1181 31.09 -18.18 -12.31
C SER A 1181 30.52 -16.86 -12.78
N PHE A 1182 31.15 -16.30 -13.81
CA PHE A 1182 30.77 -15.03 -14.42
C PHE A 1182 30.63 -15.19 -15.92
N TYR A 1183 29.63 -14.53 -16.50
CA TYR A 1183 29.46 -14.38 -17.94
C TYR A 1183 29.49 -12.90 -18.30
N ILE A 1184 30.40 -12.51 -19.19
CA ILE A 1184 30.52 -11.13 -19.68
C ILE A 1184 30.22 -11.11 -21.17
N PHE A 1185 29.32 -10.22 -21.62
CA PHE A 1185 28.88 -10.10 -23.01
C PHE A 1185 28.94 -8.66 -23.54
N SER A 1186 29.27 -8.52 -24.83
CA SER A 1186 29.28 -7.28 -25.60
C SER A 1186 29.20 -7.54 -27.10
N LYS A 1187 28.22 -6.92 -27.77
CA LYS A 1187 28.03 -6.98 -29.25
C LYS A 1187 29.21 -6.41 -30.04
N LYS A 1188 30.08 -5.59 -29.44
CA LYS A 1188 31.31 -5.11 -30.11
C LYS A 1188 32.50 -6.06 -29.97
N GLY A 1189 32.39 -7.04 -29.10
CA GLY A 1189 33.34 -8.12 -28.90
C GLY A 1189 34.38 -7.84 -27.82
N LEU A 1190 34.76 -8.91 -27.13
CA LEU A 1190 35.68 -8.99 -26.01
C LEU A 1190 36.93 -9.78 -26.43
N PHE A 1191 38.08 -9.47 -25.83
CA PHE A 1191 39.32 -10.24 -26.03
C PHE A 1191 39.45 -11.40 -25.04
N TRP A 1192 40.19 -12.44 -25.45
CA TRP A 1192 40.53 -13.61 -24.65
C TRP A 1192 41.74 -14.35 -25.24
N GLU A 1193 42.41 -15.16 -24.41
CA GLU A 1193 43.55 -15.99 -24.79
C GLU A 1193 43.18 -17.46 -24.97
N GLU A 1194 43.57 -18.07 -26.08
CA GLU A 1194 43.22 -19.46 -26.42
C GLU A 1194 44.05 -20.50 -25.66
N THR A 1195 43.36 -21.42 -24.98
CA THR A 1195 43.94 -22.58 -24.27
C THR A 1195 43.44 -23.90 -24.87
N ASN A 1196 44.00 -25.02 -24.42
CA ASN A 1196 43.61 -26.34 -24.94
C ASN A 1196 42.33 -26.88 -24.30
N ASP A 1197 42.11 -26.58 -23.01
CA ASP A 1197 41.08 -27.19 -22.17
C ASP A 1197 40.34 -26.14 -21.32
N GLU A 1198 39.14 -26.50 -20.88
CA GLU A 1198 38.22 -25.73 -20.04
C GLU A 1198 38.38 -26.10 -18.55
N GLY A 1199 38.26 -25.14 -17.64
CA GLY A 1199 38.41 -25.36 -16.20
C GLY A 1199 39.86 -25.59 -15.73
N ASP A 1200 40.85 -25.24 -16.55
CA ASP A 1200 42.27 -25.29 -16.20
C ASP A 1200 42.65 -24.06 -15.35
N PHE A 1201 43.47 -24.25 -14.32
CA PHE A 1201 43.95 -23.14 -13.50
C PHE A 1201 44.90 -22.23 -14.30
N TRP A 1202 44.56 -20.94 -14.40
CA TRP A 1202 45.39 -19.96 -15.11
C TRP A 1202 46.31 -19.17 -14.18
N LYS A 1203 45.74 -18.43 -13.23
CA LYS A 1203 46.47 -17.42 -12.44
C LYS A 1203 45.81 -17.17 -11.09
N SER A 1204 46.63 -16.81 -10.10
CA SER A 1204 46.22 -16.38 -8.76
C SER A 1204 47.00 -15.14 -8.34
N ASP A 1205 46.39 -14.29 -7.51
CA ASP A 1205 47.06 -13.25 -6.72
C ASP A 1205 47.18 -13.59 -5.22
N GLY A 1206 46.66 -14.76 -4.80
CA GLY A 1206 46.62 -15.21 -3.41
C GLY A 1206 45.35 -14.78 -2.63
N SER A 1207 44.38 -14.18 -3.32
CA SER A 1207 43.01 -13.98 -2.82
C SER A 1207 41.97 -14.58 -3.76
N ILE A 1208 42.17 -14.50 -5.08
CA ILE A 1208 41.35 -15.19 -6.08
C ILE A 1208 42.19 -15.97 -7.10
N LYS A 1209 41.63 -17.09 -7.57
CA LYS A 1209 42.12 -17.89 -8.69
C LYS A 1209 41.15 -17.79 -9.86
N ILE A 1210 41.63 -17.53 -11.08
CA ILE A 1210 40.83 -17.66 -12.30
C ILE A 1210 41.17 -18.95 -13.04
N TYR A 1211 40.13 -19.57 -13.60
CA TYR A 1211 40.21 -20.77 -14.44
C TYR A 1211 39.82 -20.46 -15.88
N THR A 1212 40.31 -21.25 -16.84
CA THR A 1212 39.88 -21.17 -18.24
C THR A 1212 38.39 -21.47 -18.35
N GLY A 1213 37.73 -20.82 -19.30
CA GLY A 1213 36.31 -21.04 -19.59
C GLY A 1213 36.00 -20.94 -21.09
N VAL A 1214 34.76 -20.62 -21.46
CA VAL A 1214 34.27 -20.74 -22.84
C VAL A 1214 33.95 -19.40 -23.50
N ALA A 1215 34.33 -19.28 -24.77
CA ALA A 1215 34.06 -18.14 -25.63
C ALA A 1215 32.82 -18.35 -26.54
N MET A 1216 31.92 -17.37 -26.61
CA MET A 1216 30.64 -17.40 -27.34
C MET A 1216 30.62 -16.50 -28.59
N ASN A 1217 29.74 -16.77 -29.56
CA ASN A 1217 29.77 -16.14 -30.88
C ASN A 1217 28.43 -15.50 -31.28
N LYS A 1218 28.50 -14.26 -31.80
CA LYS A 1218 27.47 -13.54 -32.59
C LYS A 1218 26.09 -13.29 -31.98
N ASN A 1219 25.73 -13.98 -30.91
CA ASN A 1219 24.56 -13.76 -30.07
C ASN A 1219 24.91 -14.14 -28.62
N MET A 1220 24.05 -13.75 -27.69
CA MET A 1220 24.16 -14.19 -26.30
C MET A 1220 23.85 -15.70 -26.22
N TRP A 1221 24.57 -16.43 -25.37
CA TRP A 1221 24.43 -17.89 -25.14
C TRP A 1221 24.76 -18.84 -26.32
N GLU A 1222 25.16 -18.35 -27.51
CA GLU A 1222 25.56 -19.22 -28.63
C GLU A 1222 27.04 -19.68 -28.54
N PHE A 1223 27.26 -20.98 -28.29
CA PHE A 1223 28.58 -21.61 -28.18
C PHE A 1223 29.20 -21.96 -29.54
N ASP A 1224 30.38 -21.40 -29.88
CA ASP A 1224 31.04 -21.66 -31.19
C ASP A 1224 32.56 -21.35 -31.24
N LYS A 1225 33.22 -20.98 -30.13
CA LYS A 1225 34.57 -20.35 -30.21
C LYS A 1225 35.72 -20.89 -29.37
N GLY A 1226 35.52 -21.95 -28.58
CA GLY A 1226 36.61 -22.67 -27.91
C GLY A 1226 36.91 -22.20 -26.48
N TYR A 1227 37.99 -22.76 -25.92
CA TYR A 1227 38.36 -22.64 -24.51
C TYR A 1227 39.51 -21.67 -24.30
N GLY A 1228 39.45 -20.88 -23.24
CA GLY A 1228 40.44 -19.83 -23.01
C GLY A 1228 40.20 -18.99 -21.78
N VAL A 1229 41.00 -17.93 -21.63
CA VAL A 1229 40.93 -17.01 -20.48
C VAL A 1229 40.45 -15.65 -20.94
N TRP A 1230 39.41 -15.14 -20.28
CA TRP A 1230 38.89 -13.80 -20.50
C TRP A 1230 39.95 -12.72 -20.23
N ALA A 1231 40.09 -11.75 -21.13
CA ALA A 1231 41.05 -10.64 -20.98
C ALA A 1231 40.39 -9.40 -20.37
N GLY A 1232 40.83 -9.03 -19.17
CA GLY A 1232 40.38 -7.84 -18.45
C GLY A 1232 40.85 -7.80 -17.00
N VAL A 1233 40.28 -6.89 -16.23
CA VAL A 1233 40.61 -6.72 -14.80
C VAL A 1233 39.39 -7.02 -13.94
N ILE A 1234 39.58 -7.77 -12.86
CA ILE A 1234 38.55 -8.05 -11.85
C ILE A 1234 38.83 -7.15 -10.65
N ARG A 1235 37.86 -6.37 -10.21
CA ARG A 1235 37.99 -5.50 -9.04
C ARG A 1235 37.27 -6.11 -7.85
N TYR A 1236 37.94 -6.14 -6.71
CA TYR A 1236 37.38 -6.76 -5.52
C TYR A 1236 38.03 -6.23 -4.23
N THR A 1237 37.35 -6.38 -3.10
CA THR A 1237 37.96 -6.25 -1.76
C THR A 1237 38.28 -7.62 -1.21
N ALA A 1238 39.42 -7.74 -0.53
CA ALA A 1238 39.90 -8.98 0.08
C ALA A 1238 39.98 -8.83 1.60
N TRP A 1239 39.32 -9.72 2.32
CA TRP A 1239 39.31 -9.73 3.78
C TRP A 1239 40.38 -10.72 4.29
N GLY A 1240 41.05 -10.41 5.40
CA GLY A 1240 42.12 -11.28 5.93
C GLY A 1240 42.48 -10.98 7.39
N ASN A 1241 42.95 -11.94 8.17
CA ASN A 1241 43.61 -13.20 7.77
C ASN A 1241 43.26 -14.37 8.70
#